data_AF-A0A8H7R6K8-F1
#
_entry.id   AF-A0A8H7R6K8-F1
#
_cell.length_a   1.000
_cell.length_b   1.000
_cell.length_c   1.000
_cell.angle_alpha   90.00
_cell.angle_beta   90.00
_cell.angle_gamma   90.00
#
_symmetry.space_group_name_H-M   'P 1'
#
loop_
_entity.id
_entity.type
_entity.pdbx_description
1 polymer ?
#
loop_
_entity_poly.entity_id
_entity_poly.type
_entity_poly.pdbx_seq_one_letter_code
_entity_poly.pdbx_strand_id
1 'polypeptide(L)'
;MDQFLEYVEKHQNDFVERLRKAVAIPSVSGDPAHRPDVFKMADWLIAELKALDASVETRDLGKQNWHGTELDLPPIVLATIGTDPKKKTILVYGHYDVQPALLEDGWNTDPFTLVEDENNRLIGRGSTDDKGPVLGWINVVEAHKALGLELPVNLKFCLEGMEESGSEGLDDLIFAEADKYFKDVDAVCISDNYWLGTSKPCLTYGLRGVSYFHMKVKGPAADLHSGVFGGTIHEPMTDLFSVMSKLVDVNGQILVPGIYERVRAISDEEEKTYDNLAFNMEELHSAVGNKINIHDSIRKTLQCRWRNPSLSIHGVEGGFYSPGDKTVIPSCVTGKFSIRTVPDMDPKEVSALVVKFCEEEFAKLGSKNKLDVHCTHDGNYWLSSPDHPNYVAAAKAVETVYKIKPDLTREGGSIPVTLSFQDALKKNVLLLPMGRGDDGAHSINEKLDRSNYINGTQLLGAYLYENNMSSSSSSTNVVGVHYKVGRKLGEGSFGIIYEGTNLLNNLQVAIKFEPRKSDAPQLRDEYRTYKILSGTAGIPSAYYFGQEGLHNILVIDLLGPSLEDLFDSCSRKFSIKTVATLARNMITRIQNVHENNLIYRDIKPDNFLIGRQGTADANTVYLIDFGMAKQYRDPKSKQHIPYREKKSLSGTARYMSINTHLGREQSRRDDLESLGHVFMYFLRGSLPWQGLKAATNKQKYEKIGEKKQTTTIKDLCMGFPDEFGIYLQYVRKLGFEETPDYDFLRDLFTKVLVNHGDSDDSLYDWSLLNNGKGLTKVATRTNNNTALGTRAITTEPYTQQNYSRTQPPLMNLNPTPIAADYDDSSRKKGFWNQFISFVTCGLLSCF
;
A
#
# COMPACT_ATOMS: atom_id res chain seq x y z
N MET A 1 -6.31 -4.04 -34.19
CA MET A 1 -5.94 -2.81 -33.45
C MET A 1 -6.03 -1.58 -34.35
N ASP A 2 -5.22 -1.45 -35.41
CA ASP A 2 -5.21 -0.22 -36.24
C ASP A 2 -6.58 0.17 -36.82
N GLN A 3 -7.34 -0.79 -37.35
CA GLN A 3 -8.71 -0.57 -37.83
C GLN A 3 -9.65 -0.05 -36.74
N PHE A 4 -9.49 -0.53 -35.50
CA PHE A 4 -10.26 -0.07 -34.36
C PHE A 4 -9.91 1.38 -34.00
N LEU A 5 -8.61 1.71 -33.95
CA LEU A 5 -8.15 3.07 -33.66
C LEU A 5 -8.68 4.08 -34.69
N GLU A 6 -8.61 3.72 -35.98
CA GLU A 6 -9.13 4.53 -37.09
C GLU A 6 -10.66 4.70 -37.02
N TYR A 7 -11.40 3.63 -36.66
CA TYR A 7 -12.85 3.73 -36.48
C TYR A 7 -13.22 4.71 -35.38
N VAL A 8 -12.53 4.66 -34.23
CA VAL A 8 -12.80 5.56 -33.10
C VAL A 8 -12.60 7.02 -33.49
N GLU A 9 -11.53 7.33 -34.24
CA GLU A 9 -11.26 8.68 -34.72
C GLU A 9 -12.36 9.18 -35.68
N LYS A 10 -12.82 8.30 -36.58
CA LYS A 10 -13.82 8.64 -37.60
C LYS A 10 -15.21 8.88 -37.02
N HIS A 11 -15.56 8.21 -35.92
CA HIS A 11 -16.91 8.26 -35.31
C HIS A 11 -16.97 9.13 -34.05
N GLN A 12 -15.98 10.00 -33.83
CA GLN A 12 -15.92 10.87 -32.66
C GLN A 12 -17.16 11.76 -32.46
N ASN A 13 -17.83 12.18 -33.54
CA ASN A 13 -19.06 12.96 -33.45
C ASN A 13 -20.22 12.15 -32.87
N ASP A 14 -20.32 10.88 -33.27
CA ASP A 14 -21.37 9.97 -32.80
C ASP A 14 -21.20 9.67 -31.31
N PHE A 15 -19.94 9.47 -30.88
CA PHE A 15 -19.61 9.26 -29.47
C PHE A 15 -19.91 10.48 -28.60
N VAL A 16 -19.63 11.70 -29.09
CA VAL A 16 -19.97 12.94 -28.40
C VAL A 16 -21.49 13.12 -28.31
N GLU A 17 -22.23 12.76 -29.36
CA GLU A 17 -23.70 12.78 -29.33
C GLU A 17 -24.29 11.77 -28.35
N ARG A 18 -23.69 10.58 -28.22
CA ARG A 18 -24.04 9.63 -27.16
C ARG A 18 -23.82 10.24 -25.77
N LEU A 19 -22.66 10.86 -25.54
CA LEU A 19 -22.36 11.52 -24.25
C LEU A 19 -23.34 12.64 -23.95
N ARG A 20 -23.72 13.45 -24.95
CA ARG A 20 -24.73 14.52 -24.81
C ARG A 20 -26.06 13.99 -24.31
N LYS A 21 -26.53 12.85 -24.84
CA LYS A 21 -27.78 12.20 -24.40
C LYS A 21 -27.69 11.69 -22.96
N ALA A 22 -26.55 11.13 -22.57
CA ALA A 22 -26.32 10.66 -21.21
C ALA A 22 -26.26 11.80 -20.19
N VAL A 23 -25.55 12.88 -20.50
CA VAL A 23 -25.44 14.08 -19.65
C VAL A 23 -26.80 14.77 -19.48
N ALA A 24 -27.66 14.74 -20.50
CA ALA A 24 -29.02 15.27 -20.43
C ALA A 24 -29.96 14.53 -19.46
N ILE A 25 -29.55 13.38 -18.89
CA ILE A 25 -30.28 12.70 -17.82
C ILE A 25 -29.66 13.14 -16.49
N PRO A 26 -30.33 13.96 -15.67
CA PRO A 26 -29.79 14.47 -14.41
C PRO A 26 -29.87 13.41 -13.31
N SER A 27 -29.07 12.35 -13.44
CA SER A 27 -29.01 11.21 -12.53
C SER A 27 -28.33 11.54 -11.19
N VAL A 28 -28.88 12.52 -10.45
CA VAL A 28 -28.31 12.98 -9.18
C VAL A 28 -28.74 12.06 -8.04
N SER A 29 -27.83 11.25 -7.49
CA SER A 29 -28.14 10.26 -6.44
C SER A 29 -28.40 10.88 -5.07
N GLY A 30 -27.70 11.99 -4.77
CA GLY A 30 -27.77 12.71 -3.49
C GLY A 30 -29.02 13.58 -3.32
N ASP A 31 -29.87 13.68 -4.35
CA ASP A 31 -31.15 14.38 -4.30
C ASP A 31 -32.32 13.39 -4.53
N PRO A 32 -33.16 13.14 -3.50
CA PRO A 32 -34.35 12.30 -3.63
C PRO A 32 -35.27 12.69 -4.80
N ALA A 33 -35.36 13.97 -5.17
CA ALA A 33 -36.19 14.42 -6.28
C ALA A 33 -35.71 13.87 -7.64
N HIS A 34 -34.41 13.62 -7.77
CA HIS A 34 -33.78 13.08 -8.97
C HIS A 34 -33.62 11.56 -8.96
N ARG A 35 -34.06 10.85 -7.91
CA ARG A 35 -34.03 9.38 -7.88
C ARG A 35 -34.64 8.74 -9.13
N PRO A 36 -35.80 9.18 -9.67
CA PRO A 36 -36.33 8.64 -10.92
C PRO A 36 -35.40 8.82 -12.13
N ASP A 37 -34.63 9.90 -12.18
CA ASP A 37 -33.65 10.15 -13.25
C ASP A 37 -32.46 9.19 -13.16
N VAL A 38 -32.06 8.79 -11.95
CA VAL A 38 -31.03 7.76 -11.74
C VAL A 38 -31.49 6.40 -12.29
N PHE A 39 -32.73 6.00 -12.03
CA PHE A 39 -33.33 4.80 -12.65
C PHE A 39 -33.42 4.91 -14.17
N LYS A 40 -33.83 6.08 -14.68
CA LYS A 40 -33.88 6.35 -16.13
C LYS A 40 -32.51 6.21 -16.79
N MET A 41 -31.44 6.63 -16.12
CA MET A 41 -30.07 6.47 -16.62
C MET A 41 -29.65 4.99 -16.66
N ALA A 42 -30.00 4.21 -15.64
CA ALA A 42 -29.78 2.76 -15.63
C ALA A 42 -30.51 2.08 -16.81
N ASP A 43 -31.79 2.40 -17.03
CA ASP A 43 -32.58 1.88 -18.14
C ASP A 43 -31.98 2.25 -19.51
N TRP A 44 -31.47 3.48 -19.64
CA TRP A 44 -30.80 3.95 -20.84
C TRP A 44 -29.50 3.17 -21.11
N LEU A 45 -28.66 2.94 -20.09
CA LEU A 45 -27.45 2.13 -20.22
C LEU A 45 -27.75 0.67 -20.56
N ILE A 46 -28.79 0.09 -19.95
CA ILE A 46 -29.26 -1.26 -20.26
C ILE A 46 -29.65 -1.36 -21.74
N ALA A 47 -30.32 -0.34 -22.28
CA ALA A 47 -30.69 -0.30 -23.70
C ALA A 47 -29.46 -0.23 -24.62
N GLU A 48 -28.49 0.63 -24.31
CA GLU A 48 -27.23 0.74 -25.08
C GLU A 48 -26.46 -0.59 -25.08
N LEU A 49 -26.30 -1.23 -23.91
CA LEU A 49 -25.60 -2.51 -23.77
C LEU A 49 -26.32 -3.64 -24.52
N LYS A 50 -27.66 -3.71 -24.43
CA LYS A 50 -28.46 -4.70 -25.19
C LYS A 50 -28.36 -4.50 -26.70
N ALA A 51 -28.29 -3.25 -27.18
CA ALA A 51 -28.09 -2.96 -28.60
C ALA A 51 -26.71 -3.47 -29.12
N LEU A 52 -25.76 -3.68 -28.22
CA LEU A 52 -24.44 -4.27 -28.48
C LEU A 52 -24.38 -5.78 -28.23
N ASP A 53 -25.54 -6.45 -28.15
CA ASP A 53 -25.69 -7.89 -27.89
C ASP A 53 -25.12 -8.35 -26.54
N ALA A 54 -24.98 -7.45 -25.56
CA ALA A 54 -24.58 -7.83 -24.22
C ALA A 54 -25.70 -8.63 -23.52
N SER A 55 -25.31 -9.63 -22.74
CA SER A 55 -26.22 -10.28 -21.79
C SER A 55 -26.31 -9.39 -20.55
N VAL A 56 -27.47 -8.80 -20.30
CA VAL A 56 -27.66 -7.81 -19.22
C VAL A 56 -28.61 -8.34 -18.15
N GLU A 57 -28.19 -8.23 -16.90
CA GLU A 57 -28.96 -8.50 -15.69
C GLU A 57 -28.90 -7.28 -14.77
N THR A 58 -29.88 -7.16 -13.87
CA THR A 58 -29.84 -6.17 -12.79
C THR A 58 -29.82 -6.87 -11.43
N ARG A 59 -29.29 -6.18 -10.41
CA ARG A 59 -29.41 -6.58 -9.01
C ARG A 59 -30.10 -5.45 -8.25
N ASP A 60 -31.11 -5.81 -7.48
CA ASP A 60 -31.83 -4.92 -6.58
C ASP A 60 -31.09 -4.84 -5.25
N LEU A 61 -30.75 -3.63 -4.81
CA LEU A 61 -30.07 -3.37 -3.54
C LEU A 61 -31.04 -3.08 -2.38
N GLY A 62 -32.35 -3.05 -2.65
CA GLY A 62 -33.38 -2.77 -1.67
C GLY A 62 -33.63 -1.27 -1.53
N LYS A 63 -33.66 -0.78 -0.30
CA LYS A 63 -34.10 0.58 0.01
C LYS A 63 -33.13 1.34 0.88
N GLN A 64 -32.97 2.62 0.58
CA GLN A 64 -32.27 3.60 1.38
C GLN A 64 -33.25 4.31 2.33
N ASN A 65 -32.85 4.50 3.58
CA ASN A 65 -33.58 5.37 4.51
C ASN A 65 -33.03 6.79 4.48
N TRP A 66 -33.74 7.68 3.79
CA TRP A 66 -33.42 9.10 3.70
C TRP A 66 -34.28 9.90 4.68
N HIS A 67 -33.71 10.25 5.84
CA HIS A 67 -34.36 11.08 6.86
C HIS A 67 -35.77 10.59 7.26
N GLY A 68 -35.98 9.27 7.33
CA GLY A 68 -37.27 8.66 7.66
C GLY A 68 -38.17 8.38 6.45
N THR A 69 -37.72 8.69 5.23
CA THR A 69 -38.39 8.31 3.98
C THR A 69 -37.64 7.14 3.35
N GLU A 70 -38.35 6.07 3.01
CA GLU A 70 -37.75 4.96 2.25
C GLU A 70 -37.75 5.28 0.76
N LEU A 71 -36.58 5.18 0.13
CA LEU A 71 -36.38 5.34 -1.30
C LEU A 71 -35.79 4.06 -1.88
N ASP A 72 -36.30 3.59 -3.00
CA ASP A 72 -35.70 2.43 -3.68
C ASP A 72 -34.28 2.79 -4.17
N LEU A 73 -33.32 1.92 -3.91
CA LEU A 73 -31.95 2.08 -4.39
C LEU A 73 -31.89 1.81 -5.90
N PRO A 74 -31.13 2.60 -6.68
CA PRO A 74 -30.87 2.31 -8.08
C PRO A 74 -30.26 0.90 -8.27
N PRO A 75 -30.59 0.21 -9.37
CA PRO A 75 -30.13 -1.16 -9.57
C PRO A 75 -28.65 -1.20 -9.97
N ILE A 76 -27.94 -2.24 -9.54
CA ILE A 76 -26.63 -2.54 -10.15
C ILE A 76 -26.86 -3.17 -11.52
N VAL A 77 -26.28 -2.59 -12.56
CA VAL A 77 -26.34 -3.10 -13.93
C VAL A 77 -25.13 -4.00 -14.18
N LEU A 78 -25.41 -5.29 -14.41
CA LEU A 78 -24.42 -6.31 -14.72
C LEU A 78 -24.55 -6.71 -16.19
N ALA A 79 -23.50 -6.51 -17.00
CA ALA A 79 -23.51 -6.92 -18.40
C ALA A 79 -22.30 -7.76 -18.80
N THR A 80 -22.51 -8.83 -19.56
CA THR A 80 -21.46 -9.72 -20.07
C THR A 80 -21.41 -9.69 -21.59
N ILE A 81 -20.19 -9.56 -22.14
CA ILE A 81 -19.91 -9.59 -23.58
C ILE A 81 -18.78 -10.59 -23.83
N GLY A 82 -19.09 -11.69 -24.51
CA GLY A 82 -18.17 -12.80 -24.70
C GLY A 82 -18.11 -13.73 -23.48
N THR A 83 -17.96 -15.03 -23.73
CA THR A 83 -17.83 -16.09 -22.71
C THR A 83 -16.81 -17.14 -23.13
N ASP A 84 -15.85 -16.77 -23.99
CA ASP A 84 -14.85 -17.72 -24.50
C ASP A 84 -13.88 -18.10 -23.37
N PRO A 85 -13.83 -19.37 -22.94
CA PRO A 85 -12.95 -19.81 -21.85
C PRO A 85 -11.46 -19.72 -22.19
N LYS A 86 -11.09 -19.45 -23.46
CA LYS A 86 -9.70 -19.24 -23.89
C LYS A 86 -9.25 -17.79 -23.69
N LYS A 87 -10.19 -16.87 -23.48
CA LYS A 87 -9.92 -15.44 -23.28
C LYS A 87 -9.94 -15.12 -21.81
N LYS A 88 -9.13 -14.14 -21.43
CA LYS A 88 -9.24 -13.53 -20.10
C LYS A 88 -10.58 -12.83 -19.96
N THR A 89 -11.06 -12.67 -18.74
CA THR A 89 -12.24 -11.86 -18.43
C THR A 89 -11.82 -10.60 -17.67
N ILE A 90 -12.08 -9.43 -18.25
CA ILE A 90 -11.85 -8.15 -17.59
C ILE A 90 -13.18 -7.64 -17.05
N LEU A 91 -13.21 -7.34 -15.75
CA LEU A 91 -14.31 -6.63 -15.12
C LEU A 91 -14.08 -5.12 -15.23
N VAL A 92 -15.04 -4.43 -15.80
CA VAL A 92 -15.15 -2.98 -15.85
C VAL A 92 -16.13 -2.54 -14.77
N TYR A 93 -15.70 -1.63 -13.91
CA TYR A 93 -16.58 -0.89 -13.01
C TYR A 93 -16.58 0.60 -13.39
N GLY A 94 -17.72 1.24 -13.17
CA GLY A 94 -17.95 2.67 -13.25
C GLY A 94 -19.34 3.00 -12.69
N HIS A 95 -19.71 4.27 -12.62
CA HIS A 95 -21.01 4.69 -12.10
C HIS A 95 -21.76 5.61 -13.05
N TYR A 96 -23.08 5.70 -12.87
CA TYR A 96 -23.96 6.46 -13.76
C TYR A 96 -24.78 7.54 -13.05
N ASP A 97 -24.69 7.61 -11.72
CA ASP A 97 -25.10 8.79 -10.97
C ASP A 97 -24.04 9.89 -10.98
N VAL A 98 -24.44 11.10 -10.63
CA VAL A 98 -23.59 12.30 -10.70
C VAL A 98 -23.85 13.22 -9.50
N GLN A 99 -22.89 14.07 -9.16
CA GLN A 99 -23.10 15.16 -8.18
C GLN A 99 -24.20 16.14 -8.61
N PRO A 100 -24.87 16.83 -7.66
CA PRO A 100 -25.74 17.96 -7.97
C PRO A 100 -25.02 19.06 -8.75
N ALA A 101 -25.78 19.80 -9.56
CA ALA A 101 -25.30 21.01 -10.23
C ALA A 101 -26.47 21.91 -10.61
N LEU A 102 -26.36 23.19 -10.26
CA LEU A 102 -27.31 24.22 -10.64
C LEU A 102 -26.58 25.36 -11.36
N LEU A 103 -27.28 26.05 -12.27
CA LEU A 103 -26.70 27.20 -12.96
C LEU A 103 -26.23 28.28 -11.98
N GLU A 104 -26.99 28.50 -10.91
CA GLU A 104 -26.74 29.46 -9.84
C GLU A 104 -25.53 29.15 -8.95
N ASP A 105 -24.97 27.93 -9.03
CA ASP A 105 -23.70 27.59 -8.35
C ASP A 105 -22.50 28.33 -8.98
N GLY A 106 -22.68 28.89 -10.19
CA GLY A 106 -21.65 29.62 -10.95
C GLY A 106 -21.28 28.97 -12.28
N TRP A 107 -22.14 28.11 -12.83
CA TRP A 107 -21.91 27.52 -14.15
C TRP A 107 -22.11 28.54 -15.27
N ASN A 108 -21.28 28.43 -16.32
CA ASN A 108 -21.38 29.27 -17.52
C ASN A 108 -22.45 28.76 -18.49
N THR A 109 -22.79 27.47 -18.42
CA THR A 109 -23.78 26.78 -19.26
C THR A 109 -24.72 25.97 -18.36
N ASP A 110 -25.89 25.59 -18.87
CA ASP A 110 -26.75 24.64 -18.16
C ASP A 110 -25.96 23.34 -17.90
N PRO A 111 -25.82 22.89 -16.62
CA PRO A 111 -24.99 21.74 -16.28
C PRO A 111 -25.40 20.44 -16.97
N PHE A 112 -26.68 20.27 -17.29
CA PHE A 112 -27.21 19.05 -17.92
C PHE A 112 -27.44 19.22 -19.43
N THR A 113 -26.92 20.29 -20.03
CA THR A 113 -26.82 20.43 -21.48
C THR A 113 -25.35 20.40 -21.88
N LEU A 114 -24.90 19.29 -22.48
CA LEU A 114 -23.49 19.16 -22.89
C LEU A 114 -23.15 20.15 -24.02
N VAL A 115 -22.27 21.10 -23.72
CA VAL A 115 -21.76 22.11 -24.67
C VAL A 115 -20.33 21.79 -25.04
N GLU A 116 -20.01 21.80 -26.34
CA GLU A 116 -18.63 21.78 -26.80
C GLU A 116 -18.17 23.21 -27.07
N ASP A 117 -17.10 23.65 -26.42
CA ASP A 117 -16.58 25.01 -26.58
C ASP A 117 -15.53 25.14 -27.69
N GLU A 118 -15.02 26.35 -27.91
CA GLU A 118 -14.04 26.63 -28.96
C GLU A 118 -12.69 25.91 -28.79
N ASN A 119 -12.41 25.38 -27.60
CA ASN A 119 -11.20 24.61 -27.29
C ASN A 119 -11.46 23.09 -27.37
N ASN A 120 -12.63 22.67 -27.88
CA ASN A 120 -13.08 21.27 -27.93
C ASN A 120 -13.20 20.62 -26.55
N ARG A 121 -13.64 21.40 -25.55
CA ARG A 121 -13.93 20.90 -24.20
C ARG A 121 -15.43 20.60 -24.11
N LEU A 122 -15.79 19.40 -23.68
CA LEU A 122 -17.17 18.95 -23.55
C LEU A 122 -17.65 19.26 -22.13
N ILE A 123 -18.30 20.40 -21.95
CA ILE A 123 -18.71 20.96 -20.65
C ILE A 123 -20.10 20.44 -20.28
N GLY A 124 -20.21 19.81 -19.12
CA GLY A 124 -21.46 19.29 -18.57
C GLY A 124 -21.22 18.40 -17.34
N ARG A 125 -22.17 18.39 -16.40
CA ARG A 125 -22.11 17.55 -15.20
C ARG A 125 -22.13 16.07 -15.58
N GLY A 126 -21.14 15.34 -15.05
CA GLY A 126 -20.91 13.93 -15.33
C GLY A 126 -20.24 13.65 -16.67
N SER A 127 -19.71 14.67 -17.33
CA SER A 127 -18.93 14.49 -18.57
C SER A 127 -17.64 13.71 -18.31
N THR A 128 -16.92 13.99 -17.22
CA THR A 128 -15.70 13.29 -16.82
C THR A 128 -15.96 12.26 -15.71
N ASP A 129 -17.03 12.45 -14.92
CA ASP A 129 -17.28 11.77 -13.64
C ASP A 129 -18.73 11.27 -13.54
N ASP A 130 -19.09 10.09 -14.03
CA ASP A 130 -18.25 9.09 -14.73
C ASP A 130 -18.89 8.64 -16.07
N LYS A 131 -19.82 9.44 -16.63
CA LYS A 131 -20.54 9.03 -17.85
C LYS A 131 -19.62 8.96 -19.06
N GLY A 132 -18.67 9.90 -19.20
CA GLY A 132 -17.69 9.87 -20.29
C GLY A 132 -16.90 8.56 -20.32
N PRO A 133 -16.17 8.21 -19.25
CA PRO A 133 -15.40 6.98 -19.22
C PRO A 133 -16.24 5.70 -19.34
N VAL A 134 -17.40 5.60 -18.68
CA VAL A 134 -18.34 4.47 -18.86
C VAL A 134 -18.73 4.32 -20.32
N LEU A 135 -19.10 5.41 -20.99
CA LEU A 135 -19.44 5.39 -22.40
C LEU A 135 -18.24 5.10 -23.29
N GLY A 136 -17.03 5.46 -22.89
CA GLY A 136 -15.79 5.06 -23.56
C GLY A 136 -15.68 3.54 -23.72
N TRP A 137 -16.00 2.77 -22.67
CA TRP A 137 -16.06 1.31 -22.76
C TRP A 137 -17.14 0.80 -23.71
N ILE A 138 -18.32 1.42 -23.70
CA ILE A 138 -19.43 1.07 -24.62
C ILE A 138 -19.02 1.36 -26.07
N ASN A 139 -18.34 2.49 -26.32
CA ASN A 139 -17.81 2.86 -27.64
C ASN A 139 -16.77 1.84 -28.13
N VAL A 140 -15.93 1.29 -27.23
CA VAL A 140 -14.98 0.21 -27.58
C VAL A 140 -15.72 -1.01 -28.11
N VAL A 141 -16.77 -1.44 -27.41
CA VAL A 141 -17.59 -2.60 -27.81
C VAL A 141 -18.28 -2.35 -29.14
N GLU A 142 -18.87 -1.17 -29.32
CA GLU A 142 -19.52 -0.79 -30.58
C GLU A 142 -18.55 -0.84 -31.75
N ALA A 143 -17.37 -0.24 -31.60
CA ALA A 143 -16.38 -0.20 -32.68
C ALA A 143 -15.96 -1.62 -33.12
N HIS A 144 -15.79 -2.55 -32.18
CA HIS A 144 -15.48 -3.94 -32.51
C HIS A 144 -16.65 -4.61 -33.25
N LYS A 145 -17.88 -4.44 -32.76
CA LYS A 145 -19.09 -4.98 -33.40
C LYS A 145 -19.27 -4.43 -34.82
N ALA A 146 -19.15 -3.12 -35.01
CA ALA A 146 -19.34 -2.46 -36.31
C ALA A 146 -18.29 -2.88 -37.35
N LEU A 147 -17.05 -3.13 -36.92
CA LEU A 147 -15.97 -3.61 -37.78
C LEU A 147 -16.00 -5.13 -38.00
N GLY A 148 -16.86 -5.88 -37.31
CA GLY A 148 -16.84 -7.34 -37.29
C GLY A 148 -15.58 -7.91 -36.66
N LEU A 149 -14.92 -7.16 -35.77
CA LEU A 149 -13.75 -7.59 -35.03
C LEU A 149 -14.18 -8.31 -33.75
N GLU A 150 -13.50 -9.40 -33.43
CA GLU A 150 -13.70 -10.08 -32.16
C GLU A 150 -13.05 -9.29 -31.02
N LEU A 151 -13.72 -9.18 -29.87
CA LEU A 151 -13.11 -8.57 -28.69
C LEU A 151 -11.91 -9.41 -28.20
N PRO A 152 -10.76 -8.80 -27.84
CA PRO A 152 -9.57 -9.55 -27.41
C PRO A 152 -9.76 -10.34 -26.10
N VAL A 153 -10.70 -9.92 -25.26
CA VAL A 153 -11.03 -10.51 -23.96
C VAL A 153 -12.55 -10.68 -23.82
N ASN A 154 -13.00 -11.47 -22.85
CA ASN A 154 -14.37 -11.36 -22.36
C ASN A 154 -14.48 -10.09 -21.49
N LEU A 155 -15.60 -9.38 -21.60
CA LEU A 155 -15.89 -8.22 -20.78
C LEU A 155 -17.06 -8.51 -19.85
N LYS A 156 -16.91 -8.10 -18.60
CA LYS A 156 -17.99 -7.97 -17.64
C LYS A 156 -18.07 -6.53 -17.18
N PHE A 157 -19.29 -6.03 -17.01
CA PHE A 157 -19.58 -4.73 -16.46
C PHE A 157 -20.26 -4.88 -15.11
N CYS A 158 -19.93 -3.98 -14.19
CA CYS A 158 -20.63 -3.73 -12.94
C CYS A 158 -20.80 -2.21 -12.82
N LEU A 159 -21.97 -1.70 -13.19
CA LEU A 159 -22.27 -0.27 -13.18
C LEU A 159 -23.27 0.07 -12.08
N GLU A 160 -22.94 1.04 -11.24
CA GLU A 160 -23.78 1.46 -10.11
C GLU A 160 -24.35 2.86 -10.25
N GLY A 161 -25.33 3.21 -9.43
CA GLY A 161 -25.98 4.53 -9.43
C GLY A 161 -26.00 5.21 -8.06
N MET A 162 -25.06 4.88 -7.18
CA MET A 162 -24.97 5.45 -5.83
C MET A 162 -23.55 5.82 -5.41
N GLU A 163 -22.57 5.88 -6.33
CA GLU A 163 -21.16 6.14 -5.98
C GLU A 163 -21.02 7.48 -5.24
N GLU A 164 -21.66 8.51 -5.79
CA GLU A 164 -21.63 9.88 -5.28
C GLU A 164 -22.42 10.05 -3.97
N SER A 165 -23.12 8.99 -3.57
CA SER A 165 -23.92 8.88 -2.34
C SER A 165 -23.43 7.72 -1.44
N GLY A 166 -22.21 7.24 -1.64
CA GLY A 166 -21.53 6.28 -0.75
C GLY A 166 -21.70 4.80 -1.08
N SER A 167 -22.11 4.46 -2.30
CA SER A 167 -22.21 3.09 -2.84
C SER A 167 -23.02 2.13 -1.97
N GLU A 168 -24.14 2.62 -1.39
CA GLU A 168 -24.94 1.88 -0.41
C GLU A 168 -25.40 0.51 -0.96
N GLY A 169 -24.95 -0.58 -0.33
CA GLY A 169 -25.31 -1.96 -0.68
C GLY A 169 -24.38 -2.63 -1.72
N LEU A 170 -23.49 -1.90 -2.39
CA LEU A 170 -22.63 -2.48 -3.42
C LEU A 170 -21.59 -3.46 -2.85
N ASP A 171 -20.96 -3.13 -1.73
CA ASP A 171 -19.95 -4.00 -1.11
C ASP A 171 -20.51 -5.40 -0.82
N ASP A 172 -21.67 -5.46 -0.16
CA ASP A 172 -22.35 -6.72 0.16
C ASP A 172 -22.67 -7.52 -1.10
N LEU A 173 -23.10 -6.85 -2.17
CA LEU A 173 -23.35 -7.48 -3.46
C LEU A 173 -22.07 -8.07 -4.06
N ILE A 174 -20.95 -7.32 -4.04
CA ILE A 174 -19.66 -7.77 -4.60
C ILE A 174 -19.20 -9.05 -3.91
N PHE A 175 -19.26 -9.10 -2.58
CA PHE A 175 -18.93 -10.32 -1.82
C PHE A 175 -19.91 -11.46 -2.12
N ALA A 176 -21.21 -11.18 -2.26
CA ALA A 176 -22.23 -12.20 -2.53
C ALA A 176 -22.19 -12.77 -3.96
N GLU A 177 -21.64 -12.01 -4.92
CA GLU A 177 -21.51 -12.37 -6.33
C GLU A 177 -20.09 -12.84 -6.72
N ALA A 178 -19.13 -12.80 -5.78
CA ALA A 178 -17.72 -13.16 -6.01
C ALA A 178 -17.56 -14.53 -6.69
N ASP A 179 -18.22 -15.56 -6.16
CA ASP A 179 -18.21 -16.93 -6.71
C ASP A 179 -19.34 -17.21 -7.73
N LYS A 180 -20.10 -16.17 -8.11
CA LYS A 180 -21.24 -16.26 -9.04
C LYS A 180 -20.96 -15.45 -10.30
N TYR A 181 -21.47 -14.22 -10.38
CA TYR A 181 -21.27 -13.36 -11.55
C TYR A 181 -19.80 -13.00 -11.76
N PHE A 182 -18.98 -12.88 -10.70
CA PHE A 182 -17.57 -12.49 -10.82
C PHE A 182 -16.56 -13.64 -10.86
N LYS A 183 -17.03 -14.90 -10.84
CA LYS A 183 -16.17 -16.10 -10.62
C LYS A 183 -15.02 -16.29 -11.62
N ASP A 184 -15.21 -15.82 -12.84
CA ASP A 184 -14.33 -15.99 -13.99
C ASP A 184 -13.54 -14.72 -14.33
N VAL A 185 -13.61 -13.69 -13.48
CA VAL A 185 -12.84 -12.44 -13.63
C VAL A 185 -11.35 -12.70 -13.39
N ASP A 186 -10.50 -12.19 -14.28
CA ASP A 186 -9.05 -12.28 -14.20
C ASP A 186 -8.40 -10.99 -13.70
N ALA A 187 -8.99 -9.84 -14.02
CA ALA A 187 -8.55 -8.53 -13.57
C ALA A 187 -9.71 -7.52 -13.59
N VAL A 188 -9.58 -6.46 -12.80
CA VAL A 188 -10.55 -5.36 -12.73
C VAL A 188 -9.89 -4.09 -13.28
N CYS A 189 -10.63 -3.34 -14.08
CA CYS A 189 -10.25 -2.03 -14.57
C CYS A 189 -11.35 -1.02 -14.24
N ILE A 190 -10.95 0.11 -13.68
CA ILE A 190 -11.82 1.24 -13.33
C ILE A 190 -11.24 2.46 -14.05
N SER A 191 -12.09 3.25 -14.69
CA SER A 191 -11.69 4.48 -15.39
C SER A 191 -12.52 5.61 -14.82
N ASP A 192 -12.19 6.03 -13.61
CA ASP A 192 -13.04 6.91 -12.80
C ASP A 192 -12.15 7.89 -12.00
N ASN A 193 -11.14 8.39 -12.71
CA ASN A 193 -10.14 9.28 -12.13
C ASN A 193 -9.40 10.02 -13.23
N TYR A 194 -8.46 10.88 -12.82
CA TYR A 194 -7.87 11.87 -13.70
C TYR A 194 -6.36 11.70 -13.83
N TRP A 195 -5.80 12.29 -14.88
CA TRP A 195 -4.35 12.52 -14.93
C TRP A 195 -3.93 13.48 -13.83
N LEU A 196 -2.66 13.40 -13.42
CA LEU A 196 -2.12 14.30 -12.41
C LEU A 196 -2.17 15.78 -12.84
N GLY A 197 -1.87 16.00 -14.11
CA GLY A 197 -1.84 17.29 -14.77
C GLY A 197 -2.65 17.26 -16.05
N THR A 198 -2.29 18.11 -17.00
CA THR A 198 -3.00 18.24 -18.29
C THR A 198 -2.22 17.70 -19.48
N SER A 199 -0.93 17.38 -19.28
CA SER A 199 0.01 17.12 -20.39
C SER A 199 0.42 15.66 -20.55
N LYS A 200 0.27 14.82 -19.52
CA LYS A 200 0.79 13.44 -19.51
C LYS A 200 -0.21 12.44 -18.92
N PRO A 201 -0.49 11.32 -19.61
CA PRO A 201 -1.30 10.24 -19.07
C PRO A 201 -0.67 9.59 -17.85
N CYS A 202 -1.55 9.05 -17.00
CA CYS A 202 -1.18 8.43 -15.74
C CYS A 202 -1.77 7.03 -15.62
N LEU A 203 -1.16 6.17 -14.79
CA LEU A 203 -1.78 4.97 -14.25
C LEU A 203 -1.82 5.10 -12.74
N THR A 204 -3.00 4.97 -12.16
CA THR A 204 -3.17 5.18 -10.73
C THR A 204 -3.09 3.85 -9.99
N TYR A 205 -2.18 3.78 -9.01
CA TYR A 205 -1.92 2.55 -8.24
C TYR A 205 -2.22 2.70 -6.75
N GLY A 206 -2.78 3.84 -6.32
CA GLY A 206 -3.21 4.01 -4.96
C GLY A 206 -4.20 5.15 -4.78
N LEU A 207 -5.09 4.97 -3.82
CA LEU A 207 -6.09 5.93 -3.39
C LEU A 207 -6.00 6.11 -1.89
N ARG A 208 -6.41 7.28 -1.41
CA ARG A 208 -6.61 7.49 0.01
C ARG A 208 -7.90 6.83 0.47
N GLY A 209 -7.97 6.50 1.75
CA GLY A 209 -9.25 6.22 2.38
C GLY A 209 -9.92 7.50 2.86
N VAL A 210 -11.07 7.37 3.52
CA VAL A 210 -11.84 8.47 4.07
C VAL A 210 -12.47 8.07 5.41
N SER A 211 -12.55 9.00 6.35
CA SER A 211 -13.38 8.89 7.55
C SER A 211 -14.16 10.19 7.69
N TYR A 212 -15.48 10.14 7.58
CA TYR A 212 -16.36 11.30 7.58
C TYR A 212 -17.04 11.44 8.94
N PHE A 213 -16.99 12.63 9.53
CA PHE A 213 -17.44 12.89 10.90
C PHE A 213 -18.57 13.91 10.95
N HIS A 214 -19.56 13.61 11.78
CA HIS A 214 -20.59 14.55 12.20
C HIS A 214 -20.35 14.91 13.68
N MET A 215 -20.17 16.21 13.96
CA MET A 215 -20.02 16.73 15.32
C MET A 215 -21.22 17.61 15.67
N LYS A 216 -22.17 17.02 16.38
CA LYS A 216 -23.43 17.66 16.78
C LYS A 216 -23.31 18.29 18.16
N VAL A 217 -23.62 19.57 18.25
CA VAL A 217 -23.72 20.31 19.52
C VAL A 217 -25.16 20.77 19.71
N LYS A 218 -25.79 20.37 20.81
CA LYS A 218 -27.17 20.72 21.15
C LYS A 218 -27.23 21.49 22.47
N GLY A 219 -27.89 22.64 22.45
CA GLY A 219 -28.07 23.51 23.62
C GLY A 219 -29.54 23.75 23.94
N PRO A 220 -30.12 24.90 23.57
CA PRO A 220 -31.50 25.24 23.89
C PRO A 220 -32.51 24.33 23.16
N ALA A 221 -33.75 24.32 23.65
CA ALA A 221 -34.81 23.47 23.08
C ALA A 221 -35.31 23.94 21.71
N ALA A 222 -35.10 25.21 21.38
CA ALA A 222 -35.44 25.84 20.11
C ALA A 222 -34.47 27.00 19.85
N ASP A 223 -34.40 27.44 18.60
CA ASP A 223 -33.60 28.60 18.21
C ASP A 223 -34.01 29.85 19.02
N LEU A 224 -33.03 30.67 19.36
CA LEU A 224 -33.24 31.85 20.22
C LEU A 224 -32.90 33.14 19.50
N HIS A 225 -33.59 34.22 19.87
CA HIS A 225 -33.26 35.56 19.39
C HIS A 225 -31.92 36.02 19.99
N SER A 226 -30.88 36.23 19.16
CA SER A 226 -29.52 36.46 19.65
C SER A 226 -29.36 37.75 20.47
N GLY A 227 -30.13 38.80 20.16
CA GLY A 227 -30.12 40.03 20.97
C GLY A 227 -30.77 39.91 22.35
N VAL A 228 -31.65 38.93 22.57
CA VAL A 228 -32.35 38.73 23.85
C VAL A 228 -31.53 37.82 24.76
N PHE A 229 -30.92 36.78 24.19
CA PHE A 229 -30.23 35.73 24.95
C PHE A 229 -28.70 35.80 24.84
N GLY A 230 -28.14 36.60 23.94
CA GLY A 230 -26.70 36.73 23.72
C GLY A 230 -25.96 37.13 24.99
N GLY A 231 -24.90 36.41 25.31
CA GLY A 231 -24.11 36.60 26.52
C GLY A 231 -24.71 36.01 27.80
N THR A 232 -25.86 35.32 27.73
CA THR A 232 -26.53 34.73 28.90
C THR A 232 -26.53 33.19 28.91
N ILE A 233 -26.23 32.56 27.78
CA ILE A 233 -26.24 31.10 27.59
C ILE A 233 -24.96 30.62 26.92
N HIS A 234 -24.67 29.32 27.04
CA HIS A 234 -23.64 28.67 26.20
C HIS A 234 -24.23 28.38 24.83
N GLU A 235 -23.66 28.97 23.78
CA GLU A 235 -24.20 28.90 22.43
C GLU A 235 -23.62 27.71 21.67
N PRO A 236 -24.44 26.82 21.05
CA PRO A 236 -23.94 25.66 20.32
C PRO A 236 -22.91 26.00 19.23
N MET A 237 -23.09 27.12 18.53
CA MET A 237 -22.15 27.59 17.50
C MET A 237 -20.79 27.95 18.09
N THR A 238 -20.74 28.63 19.25
CA THR A 238 -19.48 28.97 19.92
C THR A 238 -18.69 27.72 20.29
N ASP A 239 -19.35 26.72 20.86
CA ASP A 239 -18.70 25.46 21.24
C ASP A 239 -18.21 24.70 20.00
N LEU A 240 -19.05 24.59 18.96
CA LEU A 240 -18.70 23.90 17.72
C LEU A 240 -17.42 24.48 17.12
N PHE A 241 -17.35 25.80 16.91
CA PHE A 241 -16.15 26.44 16.36
C PHE A 241 -14.93 26.34 17.27
N SER A 242 -15.13 26.38 18.59
CA SER A 242 -14.05 26.24 19.57
C SER A 242 -13.36 24.87 19.51
N VAL A 243 -14.09 23.83 19.13
CA VAL A 243 -13.54 22.48 18.90
C VAL A 243 -13.04 22.31 17.47
N MET A 244 -13.84 22.67 16.45
CA MET A 244 -13.46 22.47 15.04
C MET A 244 -12.19 23.23 14.65
N SER A 245 -11.97 24.43 15.19
CA SER A 245 -10.75 25.21 14.94
C SER A 245 -9.46 24.56 15.46
N LYS A 246 -9.57 23.52 16.29
CA LYS A 246 -8.43 22.76 16.83
C LYS A 246 -8.20 21.43 16.11
N LEU A 247 -8.94 21.13 15.03
CA LEU A 247 -8.77 19.89 14.28
C LEU A 247 -7.59 19.95 13.30
N VAL A 248 -7.42 21.09 12.63
CA VAL A 248 -6.40 21.31 11.59
C VAL A 248 -5.95 22.77 11.60
N ASP A 249 -4.67 23.02 11.33
CA ASP A 249 -4.13 24.38 11.21
C ASP A 249 -4.20 24.92 9.77
N VAL A 250 -3.83 26.19 9.59
CA VAL A 250 -3.83 26.86 8.27
C VAL A 250 -2.78 26.31 7.29
N ASN A 251 -1.82 25.51 7.78
CA ASN A 251 -0.83 24.83 6.96
C ASN A 251 -1.25 23.38 6.63
N GLY A 252 -2.50 23.01 6.92
CA GLY A 252 -3.05 21.68 6.67
C GLY A 252 -2.54 20.59 7.62
N GLN A 253 -1.88 20.97 8.72
CA GLN A 253 -1.40 20.02 9.73
C GLN A 253 -2.57 19.61 10.63
N ILE A 254 -2.87 18.31 10.69
CA ILE A 254 -3.88 17.76 11.60
C ILE A 254 -3.34 17.85 13.03
N LEU A 255 -4.14 18.38 13.94
CA LEU A 255 -3.75 18.64 15.34
C LEU A 255 -4.22 17.56 16.31
N VAL A 256 -5.02 16.59 15.83
CA VAL A 256 -5.46 15.42 16.60
C VAL A 256 -4.25 14.53 16.94
N PRO A 257 -3.92 14.33 18.23
CA PRO A 257 -2.78 13.52 18.64
C PRO A 257 -2.92 12.05 18.21
N GLY A 258 -1.81 11.43 17.77
CA GLY A 258 -1.79 10.02 17.37
C GLY A 258 -1.98 9.76 15.87
N ILE A 259 -2.42 10.75 15.09
CA ILE A 259 -2.68 10.58 13.65
C ILE A 259 -1.39 10.30 12.86
N TYR A 260 -0.34 11.10 13.05
CA TYR A 260 0.88 10.99 12.24
C TYR A 260 1.74 9.79 12.62
N GLU A 261 1.60 9.25 13.83
CA GLU A 261 2.25 8.02 14.28
C GLU A 261 1.73 6.76 13.56
N ARG A 262 0.65 6.87 12.78
CA ARG A 262 0.08 5.80 11.95
C ARG A 262 0.34 5.97 10.46
N VAL A 263 0.95 7.09 10.09
CA VAL A 263 1.35 7.34 8.71
C VAL A 263 2.62 6.54 8.44
N ARG A 264 2.61 5.69 7.41
CA ARG A 264 3.76 4.88 7.01
C ARG A 264 4.98 5.79 6.80
N ALA A 265 6.16 5.37 7.23
CA ALA A 265 7.38 6.12 6.90
C ALA A 265 7.64 6.05 5.39
N ILE A 266 7.99 7.19 4.78
CA ILE A 266 8.39 7.21 3.36
C ILE A 266 9.73 6.46 3.20
N SER A 267 9.84 5.59 2.20
CA SER A 267 11.10 4.94 1.84
C SER A 267 11.88 5.78 0.83
N ASP A 268 13.20 5.53 0.71
CA ASP A 268 14.04 6.21 -0.29
C ASP A 268 13.56 5.89 -1.72
N GLU A 269 12.98 4.71 -1.95
CA GLU A 269 12.37 4.34 -3.23
C GLU A 269 11.09 5.13 -3.51
N GLU A 270 10.18 5.21 -2.54
CA GLU A 270 8.94 6.02 -2.68
C GLU A 270 9.29 7.50 -2.86
N GLU A 271 10.30 8.02 -2.15
CA GLU A 271 10.72 9.41 -2.28
C GLU A 271 11.20 9.77 -3.70
N LYS A 272 11.94 8.87 -4.35
CA LYS A 272 12.40 9.06 -5.74
C LYS A 272 11.27 9.02 -6.75
N THR A 273 10.11 8.42 -6.45
CA THR A 273 8.97 8.38 -7.38
C THR A 273 8.37 9.76 -7.66
N TYR A 274 8.61 10.73 -6.78
CA TYR A 274 8.15 12.11 -6.96
C TYR A 274 9.07 12.93 -7.87
N ASP A 275 10.21 12.36 -8.28
CA ASP A 275 11.14 13.02 -9.18
C ASP A 275 10.73 12.81 -10.65
N ASN A 276 10.68 13.88 -11.43
CA ASN A 276 10.36 13.87 -12.86
C ASN A 276 8.90 13.53 -13.23
N LEU A 277 7.96 13.66 -12.29
CA LEU A 277 6.53 13.65 -12.62
C LEU A 277 6.18 14.87 -13.47
N ALA A 278 5.32 14.69 -14.47
CA ALA A 278 4.84 15.77 -15.32
C ALA A 278 3.74 16.58 -14.60
N PHE A 279 4.19 17.40 -13.66
CA PHE A 279 3.34 18.30 -12.89
C PHE A 279 4.10 19.57 -12.55
N ASN A 280 3.42 20.71 -12.61
CA ASN A 280 3.96 21.97 -12.15
C ASN A 280 2.91 22.74 -11.34
N MET A 281 3.37 23.73 -10.55
CA MET A 281 2.47 24.47 -9.67
C MET A 281 1.47 25.37 -10.41
N GLU A 282 1.77 25.80 -11.63
CA GLU A 282 0.83 26.62 -12.42
C GLU A 282 -0.38 25.78 -12.87
N GLU A 283 -0.21 24.47 -13.10
CA GLU A 283 -1.35 23.56 -13.34
C GLU A 283 -2.28 23.51 -12.12
N LEU A 284 -1.73 23.46 -10.89
CA LEU A 284 -2.54 23.58 -9.67
C LEU A 284 -3.24 24.94 -9.58
N HIS A 285 -2.51 26.03 -9.86
CA HIS A 285 -3.07 27.38 -9.80
C HIS A 285 -4.18 27.58 -10.82
N SER A 286 -4.03 27.02 -12.01
CA SER A 286 -5.04 27.05 -13.07
C SER A 286 -6.27 26.23 -12.66
N ALA A 287 -6.07 25.02 -12.12
CA ALA A 287 -7.18 24.17 -11.67
C ALA A 287 -7.95 24.80 -10.49
N VAL A 288 -7.25 25.48 -9.58
CA VAL A 288 -7.86 26.17 -8.43
C VAL A 288 -8.41 27.55 -8.81
N GLY A 289 -7.93 28.15 -9.90
CA GLY A 289 -8.22 29.53 -10.30
C GLY A 289 -7.53 30.60 -9.44
N ASN A 290 -6.60 30.21 -8.53
CA ASN A 290 -5.90 31.13 -7.64
C ASN A 290 -4.57 30.56 -7.10
N LYS A 291 -3.69 31.42 -6.58
CA LYS A 291 -2.37 31.07 -6.00
C LYS A 291 -2.44 30.96 -4.49
N ILE A 292 -3.22 29.99 -4.00
CA ILE A 292 -3.49 29.75 -2.57
C ILE A 292 -2.96 28.38 -2.09
N ASN A 293 -1.92 27.86 -2.75
CA ASN A 293 -1.30 26.60 -2.36
C ASN A 293 -0.67 26.68 -0.97
N ILE A 294 -0.81 25.61 -0.17
CA ILE A 294 -0.20 25.50 1.17
C ILE A 294 1.32 25.30 1.08
N HIS A 295 1.79 24.63 0.02
CA HIS A 295 3.20 24.31 -0.17
C HIS A 295 3.68 24.75 -1.54
N ASP A 296 4.84 25.39 -1.61
CA ASP A 296 5.45 25.83 -2.88
C ASP A 296 6.22 24.73 -3.59
N SER A 297 6.64 23.70 -2.84
CA SER A 297 7.36 22.56 -3.40
C SER A 297 6.39 21.59 -4.06
N ILE A 298 6.61 21.31 -5.35
CA ILE A 298 5.90 20.26 -6.10
C ILE A 298 5.91 18.95 -5.32
N ARG A 299 7.09 18.49 -4.88
CA ARG A 299 7.23 17.24 -4.12
C ARG A 299 6.37 17.25 -2.86
N LYS A 300 6.43 18.32 -2.06
CA LYS A 300 5.65 18.40 -0.82
C LYS A 300 4.14 18.42 -1.10
N THR A 301 3.71 19.17 -2.10
CA THR A 301 2.31 19.21 -2.56
C THR A 301 1.83 17.82 -2.97
N LEU A 302 2.60 17.09 -3.77
CA LEU A 302 2.27 15.73 -4.20
C LEU A 302 2.33 14.71 -3.06
N GLN A 303 3.26 14.84 -2.11
CA GLN A 303 3.26 14.00 -0.91
C GLN A 303 2.04 14.27 -0.04
N CYS A 304 1.65 15.53 0.11
CA CYS A 304 0.45 15.89 0.85
C CYS A 304 -0.80 15.35 0.15
N ARG A 305 -0.92 15.47 -1.17
CA ARG A 305 -1.98 14.84 -2.01
C ARG A 305 -1.95 13.31 -2.00
N TRP A 306 -0.75 12.75 -1.98
CA TRP A 306 -0.39 11.34 -2.06
C TRP A 306 -0.69 10.47 -0.86
N ARG A 307 0.01 10.86 0.19
CA ARG A 307 0.55 9.90 1.15
C ARG A 307 0.55 10.43 2.57
N ASN A 308 0.28 11.72 2.76
CA ASN A 308 -0.01 12.29 4.06
C ASN A 308 -1.53 12.41 4.21
N PRO A 309 -2.05 12.25 5.43
CA PRO A 309 -3.47 12.49 5.68
C PRO A 309 -3.78 13.97 5.53
N SER A 310 -5.04 14.28 5.22
CA SER A 310 -5.56 15.65 5.19
C SER A 310 -6.91 15.70 5.89
N LEU A 311 -7.21 16.83 6.53
CA LEU A 311 -8.51 17.10 7.12
C LEU A 311 -9.14 18.30 6.42
N SER A 312 -10.41 18.16 6.03
CA SER A 312 -11.20 19.23 5.43
C SER A 312 -12.47 19.46 6.25
N ILE A 313 -12.79 20.73 6.50
CA ILE A 313 -14.06 21.16 7.10
C ILE A 313 -15.02 21.53 5.97
N HIS A 314 -16.19 20.90 5.96
CA HIS A 314 -17.15 21.00 4.85
C HIS A 314 -18.26 22.00 5.11
N GLY A 315 -18.70 22.14 6.35
CA GLY A 315 -19.75 23.09 6.70
C GLY A 315 -20.44 22.81 8.04
N VAL A 316 -21.51 23.56 8.29
CA VAL A 316 -22.32 23.47 9.51
C VAL A 316 -23.80 23.37 9.15
N GLU A 317 -24.40 22.24 9.47
CA GLU A 317 -25.86 22.02 9.37
C GLU A 317 -26.55 22.58 10.63
N GLY A 318 -27.77 23.11 10.48
CA GLY A 318 -28.55 23.72 11.56
C GLY A 318 -28.20 25.19 11.85
N GLY A 319 -27.12 25.70 11.27
CA GLY A 319 -26.81 27.14 11.25
C GLY A 319 -27.66 27.92 10.24
N PHE A 320 -27.60 29.25 10.31
CA PHE A 320 -28.16 30.09 9.26
C PHE A 320 -27.18 30.19 8.08
N TYR A 321 -27.60 29.72 6.90
CA TYR A 321 -26.77 29.61 5.70
C TYR A 321 -27.33 30.36 4.48
N SER A 322 -28.57 30.81 4.53
CA SER A 322 -29.21 31.55 3.42
C SER A 322 -28.65 32.98 3.32
N PRO A 323 -28.72 33.61 2.13
CA PRO A 323 -28.34 35.02 1.99
C PRO A 323 -29.11 35.95 2.95
N GLY A 324 -28.45 37.01 3.41
CA GLY A 324 -29.03 38.03 4.29
C GLY A 324 -28.54 37.92 5.74
N ASP A 325 -29.26 38.58 6.65
CA ASP A 325 -28.92 38.63 8.07
C ASP A 325 -30.01 37.96 8.91
N LYS A 326 -29.62 37.09 9.85
CA LYS A 326 -30.54 36.48 10.82
C LYS A 326 -29.94 36.53 12.22
N THR A 327 -30.56 37.29 13.13
CA THR A 327 -30.14 37.43 14.53
C THR A 327 -30.60 36.25 15.39
N VAL A 328 -29.98 35.08 15.15
CA VAL A 328 -30.38 33.80 15.76
C VAL A 328 -29.20 33.10 16.46
N ILE A 329 -29.48 32.47 17.60
CA ILE A 329 -28.63 31.45 18.23
C ILE A 329 -29.26 30.08 17.90
N PRO A 330 -28.62 29.25 17.06
CA PRO A 330 -29.13 27.94 16.72
C PRO A 330 -29.23 27.02 17.95
N SER A 331 -30.30 26.24 18.03
CA SER A 331 -30.53 25.26 19.09
C SER A 331 -29.66 24.02 18.98
N CYS A 332 -29.38 23.60 17.75
CA CYS A 332 -28.61 22.43 17.44
C CYS A 332 -27.85 22.67 16.15
N VAL A 333 -26.56 22.37 16.15
CA VAL A 333 -25.71 22.49 14.96
C VAL A 333 -24.88 21.22 14.80
N THR A 334 -24.62 20.84 13.55
CA THR A 334 -23.76 19.69 13.22
C THR A 334 -22.64 20.16 12.30
N GLY A 335 -21.42 20.20 12.82
CA GLY A 335 -20.23 20.41 12.01
C GLY A 335 -19.88 19.15 11.21
N LYS A 336 -19.56 19.31 9.93
CA LYS A 336 -19.18 18.22 9.02
C LYS A 336 -17.72 18.38 8.61
N PHE A 337 -16.93 17.34 8.79
CA PHE A 337 -15.52 17.30 8.37
C PHE A 337 -15.10 15.88 8.05
N SER A 338 -14.01 15.71 7.31
CA SER A 338 -13.49 14.37 7.00
C SER A 338 -11.98 14.33 7.07
N ILE A 339 -11.43 13.17 7.39
CA ILE A 339 -10.01 12.86 7.26
C ILE A 339 -9.83 11.93 6.07
N ARG A 340 -8.94 12.29 5.14
CA ARG A 340 -8.44 11.35 4.14
C ARG A 340 -7.32 10.53 4.76
N THR A 341 -7.50 9.21 4.82
CA THR A 341 -6.54 8.28 5.43
C THR A 341 -5.54 7.77 4.39
N VAL A 342 -4.36 7.37 4.86
CA VAL A 342 -3.25 6.92 4.01
C VAL A 342 -2.62 5.68 4.63
N PRO A 343 -1.86 4.87 3.87
CA PRO A 343 -1.10 3.77 4.44
C PRO A 343 -0.25 4.23 5.65
N ASP A 344 -0.32 3.63 6.84
CA ASP A 344 -1.04 2.41 7.27
C ASP A 344 -2.11 2.73 8.35
N MET A 345 -2.91 3.76 8.11
CA MET A 345 -3.95 4.22 9.04
C MET A 345 -5.17 3.30 9.00
N ASP A 346 -5.50 2.65 10.11
CA ASP A 346 -6.78 1.97 10.30
C ASP A 346 -7.90 3.02 10.53
N PRO A 347 -8.94 3.09 9.68
CA PRO A 347 -10.03 4.06 9.85
C PRO A 347 -10.74 3.99 11.21
N LYS A 348 -10.81 2.82 11.85
CA LYS A 348 -11.42 2.66 13.17
C LYS A 348 -10.55 3.29 14.26
N GLU A 349 -9.24 3.13 14.19
CA GLU A 349 -8.32 3.79 15.12
C GLU A 349 -8.35 5.31 14.94
N VAL A 350 -8.34 5.78 13.68
CA VAL A 350 -8.47 7.21 13.35
C VAL A 350 -9.75 7.79 13.94
N SER A 351 -10.87 7.10 13.75
CA SER A 351 -12.17 7.51 14.28
C SER A 351 -12.16 7.61 15.79
N ALA A 352 -11.59 6.63 16.49
CA ALA A 352 -11.47 6.65 17.94
C ALA A 352 -10.60 7.82 18.44
N LEU A 353 -9.50 8.14 17.75
CA LEU A 353 -8.63 9.27 18.10
C LEU A 353 -9.35 10.62 17.93
N VAL A 354 -10.07 10.80 16.81
CA VAL A 354 -10.80 12.03 16.52
C VAL A 354 -11.94 12.24 17.50
N VAL A 355 -12.78 11.23 17.73
CA VAL A 355 -13.91 11.29 18.68
C VAL A 355 -13.40 11.67 20.06
N LYS A 356 -12.38 10.95 20.55
CA LYS A 356 -11.76 11.22 21.85
C LYS A 356 -11.23 12.66 21.94
N PHE A 357 -10.53 13.13 20.91
CA PHE A 357 -9.99 14.49 20.89
C PHE A 357 -11.10 15.54 20.96
N CYS A 358 -12.15 15.39 20.15
CA CYS A 358 -13.30 16.29 20.16
C CYS A 358 -14.00 16.32 21.53
N GLU A 359 -14.20 15.15 22.15
CA GLU A 359 -14.78 15.05 23.50
C GLU A 359 -13.91 15.73 24.56
N GLU A 360 -12.59 15.52 24.53
CA GLU A 360 -11.65 16.14 25.46
C GLU A 360 -11.57 17.66 25.27
N GLU A 361 -11.55 18.16 24.03
CA GLU A 361 -11.56 19.59 23.74
C GLU A 361 -12.87 20.25 24.12
N PHE A 362 -14.01 19.59 23.90
CA PHE A 362 -15.32 20.08 24.33
C PHE A 362 -15.43 20.15 25.86
N ALA A 363 -14.94 19.12 26.57
CA ALA A 363 -14.95 19.11 28.03
C ALA A 363 -14.17 20.28 28.64
N LYS A 364 -13.07 20.72 28.00
CA LYS A 364 -12.27 21.88 28.44
C LYS A 364 -13.03 23.21 28.36
N LEU A 365 -14.09 23.30 27.56
CA LEU A 365 -14.90 24.52 27.44
C LEU A 365 -15.73 24.80 28.70
N GLY A 366 -16.02 23.77 29.51
CA GLY A 366 -16.96 23.89 30.62
C GLY A 366 -18.39 24.22 30.17
N SER A 367 -18.71 23.95 28.91
CA SER A 367 -20.03 24.20 28.34
C SER A 367 -21.10 23.30 28.98
N LYS A 368 -22.36 23.77 28.93
CA LYS A 368 -23.54 23.04 29.39
C LYS A 368 -24.30 22.39 28.23
N ASN A 369 -23.85 22.61 27.00
CA ASN A 369 -24.38 21.98 25.81
C ASN A 369 -23.98 20.50 25.78
N LYS A 370 -24.66 19.73 24.93
CA LYS A 370 -24.39 18.31 24.72
C LYS A 370 -23.67 18.11 23.40
N LEU A 371 -22.55 17.40 23.44
CA LEU A 371 -21.81 16.93 22.26
C LEU A 371 -22.25 15.51 21.91
N ASP A 372 -22.41 15.24 20.62
CA ASP A 372 -22.47 13.91 20.01
C ASP A 372 -21.56 13.96 18.77
N VAL A 373 -20.48 13.19 18.77
CA VAL A 373 -19.53 13.13 17.66
C VAL A 373 -19.29 11.67 17.27
N HIS A 374 -19.43 11.37 15.99
CA HIS A 374 -19.25 10.03 15.47
C HIS A 374 -18.79 10.06 14.00
N CYS A 375 -18.14 8.98 13.58
CA CYS A 375 -17.85 8.70 12.18
C CYS A 375 -19.11 8.11 11.53
N THR A 376 -19.56 8.68 10.42
CA THR A 376 -20.76 8.22 9.68
C THR A 376 -20.43 7.24 8.57
N HIS A 377 -19.27 7.41 7.93
CA HIS A 377 -18.77 6.54 6.86
C HIS A 377 -17.24 6.48 6.96
N ASP A 378 -16.70 5.27 6.88
CA ASP A 378 -15.28 5.05 6.71
C ASP A 378 -14.97 4.10 5.55
N GLY A 379 -13.89 4.42 4.83
CA GLY A 379 -13.35 3.64 3.73
C GLY A 379 -11.84 3.55 3.90
N ASN A 380 -11.30 2.35 3.77
CA ASN A 380 -9.86 2.15 3.92
C ASN A 380 -9.12 2.64 2.66
N TYR A 381 -7.82 2.93 2.80
CA TYR A 381 -6.98 3.29 1.65
C TYR A 381 -6.77 2.07 0.75
N TRP A 382 -6.40 2.33 -0.51
CA TRP A 382 -6.10 1.27 -1.47
C TRP A 382 -4.70 1.46 -2.08
N LEU A 383 -3.98 0.36 -2.25
CA LEU A 383 -2.69 0.29 -2.94
C LEU A 383 -2.64 -0.98 -3.80
N SER A 384 -2.08 -0.84 -5.00
CA SER A 384 -1.85 -1.91 -5.95
C SER A 384 -0.39 -1.86 -6.43
N SER A 385 0.13 -3.00 -6.89
CA SER A 385 1.51 -3.06 -7.41
C SER A 385 1.52 -2.61 -8.88
N PRO A 386 2.25 -1.54 -9.23
CA PRO A 386 2.33 -1.07 -10.61
C PRO A 386 3.15 -2.01 -11.54
N ASP A 387 3.82 -3.02 -10.97
CA ASP A 387 4.53 -4.06 -11.73
C ASP A 387 3.64 -5.25 -12.12
N HIS A 388 2.38 -5.28 -11.66
CA HIS A 388 1.46 -6.35 -12.00
C HIS A 388 1.19 -6.39 -13.53
N PRO A 389 1.05 -7.56 -14.17
CA PRO A 389 0.83 -7.65 -15.63
C PRO A 389 -0.33 -6.79 -16.17
N ASN A 390 -1.36 -6.55 -15.37
CA ASN A 390 -2.48 -5.66 -15.70
C ASN A 390 -2.03 -4.20 -15.90
N TYR A 391 -1.16 -3.68 -15.01
CA TYR A 391 -0.56 -2.35 -15.14
C TYR A 391 0.43 -2.27 -16.29
N VAL A 392 1.20 -3.34 -16.52
CA VAL A 392 2.12 -3.42 -17.66
C VAL A 392 1.35 -3.36 -18.98
N ALA A 393 0.22 -4.07 -19.08
CA ALA A 393 -0.66 -4.00 -20.24
C ALA A 393 -1.21 -2.58 -20.45
N ALA A 394 -1.67 -1.92 -19.39
CA ALA A 394 -2.12 -0.54 -19.45
C ALA A 394 -1.02 0.44 -19.85
N ALA A 395 0.20 0.27 -19.34
CA ALA A 395 1.34 1.12 -19.68
C ALA A 395 1.68 1.02 -21.17
N LYS A 396 1.66 -0.19 -21.73
CA LYS A 396 1.84 -0.40 -23.18
C LYS A 396 0.70 0.17 -24.01
N ALA A 397 -0.53 0.10 -23.53
CA ALA A 397 -1.67 0.71 -24.19
C ALA A 397 -1.54 2.23 -24.24
N VAL A 398 -1.09 2.87 -23.13
CA VAL A 398 -0.75 4.30 -23.11
C VAL A 398 0.37 4.61 -24.10
N GLU A 399 1.47 3.85 -24.09
CA GLU A 399 2.57 4.04 -25.06
C GLU A 399 2.09 3.87 -26.51
N THR A 400 1.11 2.99 -26.75
CA THR A 400 0.53 2.75 -28.08
C THR A 400 -0.30 3.94 -28.57
N VAL A 401 -1.14 4.52 -27.71
CA VAL A 401 -2.04 5.63 -28.09
C VAL A 401 -1.32 6.97 -28.03
N TYR A 402 -0.68 7.27 -26.91
CA TYR A 402 -0.08 8.58 -26.64
C TYR A 402 1.40 8.69 -27.03
N LYS A 403 2.04 7.58 -27.41
CA LYS A 403 3.48 7.53 -27.80
C LYS A 403 4.45 7.95 -26.70
N ILE A 404 3.99 7.94 -25.45
CA ILE A 404 4.76 8.29 -24.25
C ILE A 404 4.45 7.31 -23.13
N LYS A 405 5.41 7.16 -22.20
CA LYS A 405 5.19 6.35 -21.00
C LYS A 405 4.29 7.09 -20.02
N PRO A 406 3.29 6.44 -19.41
CA PRO A 406 2.50 7.08 -18.36
C PRO A 406 3.34 7.34 -17.12
N ASP A 407 2.94 8.35 -16.35
CA ASP A 407 3.38 8.46 -14.95
C ASP A 407 2.61 7.46 -14.08
N LEU A 408 3.29 6.92 -13.06
CA LEU A 408 2.65 6.09 -12.04
C LEU A 408 2.24 7.01 -10.89
N THR A 409 0.94 7.18 -10.71
CA THR A 409 0.40 8.14 -9.75
C THR A 409 -0.37 7.46 -8.64
N ARG A 410 -0.48 8.17 -7.53
CA ARG A 410 -1.51 7.93 -6.53
C ARG A 410 -2.52 9.07 -6.64
N GLU A 411 -3.69 8.89 -6.05
CA GLU A 411 -4.78 9.84 -6.09
C GLU A 411 -5.17 10.30 -4.69
N GLY A 412 -5.65 11.54 -4.60
CA GLY A 412 -6.04 12.17 -3.34
C GLY A 412 -7.46 11.81 -2.90
N GLY A 413 -8.29 11.37 -3.86
CA GLY A 413 -9.65 10.89 -3.67
C GLY A 413 -9.70 9.48 -3.09
N SER A 414 -10.92 8.95 -3.02
CA SER A 414 -11.24 7.61 -2.51
C SER A 414 -12.31 7.00 -3.40
N ILE A 415 -12.10 5.75 -3.81
CA ILE A 415 -13.06 4.94 -4.57
C ILE A 415 -13.19 3.63 -3.77
N PRO A 416 -14.09 3.55 -2.78
CA PRO A 416 -14.14 2.44 -1.82
C PRO A 416 -14.20 1.06 -2.48
N VAL A 417 -14.92 0.96 -3.60
CA VAL A 417 -15.12 -0.30 -4.33
C VAL A 417 -13.82 -0.93 -4.83
N THR A 418 -12.74 -0.15 -5.02
CA THR A 418 -11.42 -0.69 -5.40
C THR A 418 -10.92 -1.73 -4.42
N LEU A 419 -11.12 -1.50 -3.12
CA LEU A 419 -10.74 -2.44 -2.09
C LEU A 419 -11.70 -3.63 -2.04
N SER A 420 -13.00 -3.38 -2.17
CA SER A 420 -14.03 -4.42 -2.18
C SER A 420 -13.81 -5.43 -3.31
N PHE A 421 -13.51 -4.99 -4.53
CA PHE A 421 -13.16 -5.89 -5.63
C PHE A 421 -11.85 -6.63 -5.38
N GLN A 422 -10.82 -5.95 -4.90
CA GLN A 422 -9.53 -6.58 -4.61
C GLN A 422 -9.68 -7.68 -3.55
N ASP A 423 -10.45 -7.42 -2.49
CA ASP A 423 -10.63 -8.33 -1.38
C ASP A 423 -11.63 -9.45 -1.67
N ALA A 424 -12.74 -9.18 -2.36
CA ALA A 424 -13.70 -10.21 -2.71
C ALA A 424 -13.17 -11.14 -3.81
N LEU A 425 -12.58 -10.57 -4.86
CA LEU A 425 -12.19 -11.35 -6.05
C LEU A 425 -10.76 -11.89 -5.97
N LYS A 426 -9.93 -11.33 -5.09
CA LYS A 426 -8.48 -11.62 -5.01
C LYS A 426 -7.78 -11.43 -6.36
N LYS A 427 -8.23 -10.44 -7.13
CA LYS A 427 -7.67 -10.04 -8.43
C LYS A 427 -7.04 -8.66 -8.35
N ASN A 428 -6.18 -8.36 -9.31
CA ASN A 428 -5.59 -7.04 -9.42
C ASN A 428 -6.62 -6.04 -9.94
N VAL A 429 -6.68 -4.89 -9.28
CA VAL A 429 -7.46 -3.72 -9.69
C VAL A 429 -6.51 -2.69 -10.29
N LEU A 430 -6.92 -2.09 -11.41
CA LEU A 430 -6.23 -1.02 -12.11
C LEU A 430 -7.16 0.20 -12.21
N LEU A 431 -6.61 1.38 -11.95
CA LEU A 431 -7.24 2.65 -12.31
C LEU A 431 -6.56 3.22 -13.57
N LEU A 432 -7.35 3.38 -14.63
CA LEU A 432 -6.93 3.83 -15.96
C LEU A 432 -7.63 5.17 -16.29
N PRO A 433 -7.07 6.31 -15.86
CA PRO A 433 -7.75 7.60 -15.98
C PRO A 433 -7.94 8.08 -17.42
N MET A 434 -9.15 8.55 -17.72
CA MET A 434 -9.51 9.20 -18.97
C MET A 434 -9.41 10.72 -18.88
N GLY A 435 -9.92 11.32 -17.79
CA GLY A 435 -9.96 12.77 -17.60
C GLY A 435 -8.60 13.40 -17.29
N ARG A 436 -8.53 14.73 -17.32
CA ARG A 436 -7.36 15.55 -16.93
C ARG A 436 -7.51 16.11 -15.52
N GLY A 437 -6.38 16.49 -14.92
CA GLY A 437 -6.35 17.04 -13.56
C GLY A 437 -7.05 18.39 -13.38
N ASP A 438 -7.52 19.02 -14.46
CA ASP A 438 -8.26 20.29 -14.48
C ASP A 438 -9.71 20.13 -14.96
N ASP A 439 -10.25 18.91 -14.99
CA ASP A 439 -11.60 18.64 -15.49
C ASP A 439 -12.72 19.13 -14.56
N GLY A 440 -12.40 19.44 -13.30
CA GLY A 440 -13.35 20.11 -12.40
C GLY A 440 -14.50 19.21 -11.93
N ALA A 441 -14.25 17.91 -11.77
CA ALA A 441 -15.18 17.01 -11.09
C ALA A 441 -15.63 17.59 -9.74
N HIS A 442 -16.91 17.42 -9.43
CA HIS A 442 -17.59 17.96 -8.23
C HIS A 442 -17.61 19.50 -8.14
N SER A 443 -17.17 20.20 -9.19
CA SER A 443 -17.14 21.66 -9.26
C SER A 443 -18.13 22.19 -10.30
N ILE A 444 -18.09 23.51 -10.51
CA ILE A 444 -18.73 24.21 -11.63
C ILE A 444 -17.92 24.02 -12.91
N ASN A 445 -18.61 24.03 -14.05
CA ASN A 445 -17.99 23.92 -15.39
C ASN A 445 -17.14 22.66 -15.57
N GLU A 446 -17.58 21.54 -14.97
CA GLU A 446 -17.00 20.23 -15.22
C GLU A 446 -16.91 19.96 -16.73
N LYS A 447 -15.78 19.44 -17.18
CA LYS A 447 -15.52 19.16 -18.59
C LYS A 447 -14.82 17.83 -18.79
N LEU A 448 -14.96 17.29 -19.99
CA LEU A 448 -14.05 16.30 -20.55
C LEU A 448 -13.52 16.81 -21.89
N ASP A 449 -12.20 16.96 -22.02
CA ASP A 449 -11.59 17.31 -23.30
C ASP A 449 -11.95 16.26 -24.37
N ARG A 450 -12.39 16.69 -25.55
CA ARG A 450 -12.72 15.77 -26.66
C ARG A 450 -11.55 14.84 -26.97
N SER A 451 -10.33 15.38 -26.99
CA SER A 451 -9.13 14.59 -27.19
C SER A 451 -8.95 13.49 -26.13
N ASN A 452 -9.33 13.74 -24.88
CA ASN A 452 -9.29 12.75 -23.80
C ASN A 452 -10.40 11.71 -23.94
N TYR A 453 -11.61 12.11 -24.33
CA TYR A 453 -12.71 11.16 -24.56
C TYR A 453 -12.41 10.19 -25.72
N ILE A 454 -11.90 10.71 -26.84
CA ILE A 454 -11.60 9.91 -28.04
C ILE A 454 -10.34 9.07 -27.86
N ASN A 455 -9.22 9.67 -27.44
CA ASN A 455 -7.99 8.91 -27.19
C ASN A 455 -8.13 7.98 -25.98
N GLY A 456 -8.97 8.36 -25.01
CA GLY A 456 -9.36 7.50 -23.90
C GLY A 456 -10.09 6.25 -24.40
N THR A 457 -11.09 6.40 -25.28
CA THR A 457 -11.76 5.26 -25.93
C THR A 457 -10.75 4.37 -26.67
N GLN A 458 -9.79 4.95 -27.40
CA GLN A 458 -8.70 4.20 -28.04
C GLN A 458 -7.81 3.47 -27.01
N LEU A 459 -7.48 4.12 -25.89
CA LEU A 459 -6.68 3.59 -24.80
C LEU A 459 -7.36 2.38 -24.14
N LEU A 460 -8.64 2.51 -23.81
CA LEU A 460 -9.45 1.44 -23.23
C LEU A 460 -9.45 0.21 -24.16
N GLY A 461 -9.66 0.41 -25.47
CA GLY A 461 -9.58 -0.67 -26.44
C GLY A 461 -8.19 -1.28 -26.57
N ALA A 462 -7.13 -0.46 -26.69
CA ALA A 462 -5.74 -0.93 -26.75
C ALA A 462 -5.33 -1.74 -25.50
N TYR A 463 -5.81 -1.34 -24.32
CA TYR A 463 -5.62 -2.07 -23.07
C TYR A 463 -6.20 -3.51 -23.12
N LEU A 464 -7.32 -3.72 -23.79
CA LEU A 464 -7.88 -5.07 -23.99
C LEU A 464 -6.96 -5.93 -24.89
N TYR A 465 -6.42 -5.35 -25.97
CA TYR A 465 -5.47 -6.05 -26.85
C TYR A 465 -4.20 -6.46 -26.09
N GLU A 466 -3.63 -5.57 -25.28
CA GLU A 466 -2.43 -5.86 -24.47
C GLU A 466 -2.69 -6.93 -23.41
N ASN A 467 -3.89 -6.97 -22.83
CA ASN A 467 -4.28 -8.04 -21.91
C ASN A 467 -4.40 -9.40 -22.60
N ASN A 468 -4.84 -9.45 -23.86
CA ASN A 468 -4.85 -10.69 -24.64
C ASN A 468 -3.43 -11.08 -25.11
N MET A 469 -2.57 -10.10 -25.44
CA MET A 469 -1.19 -10.36 -25.81
C MET A 469 -0.33 -10.88 -24.65
N SER A 470 -0.73 -10.61 -23.41
CA SER A 470 -0.12 -11.25 -22.23
C SER A 470 -0.49 -12.73 -22.06
N SER A 471 -1.51 -13.23 -22.79
CA SER A 471 -1.84 -14.66 -22.93
C SER A 471 -1.30 -15.28 -24.23
N SER A 472 -1.13 -14.51 -25.31
CA SER A 472 -0.45 -14.96 -26.54
C SER A 472 1.07 -14.77 -26.49
N SER A 473 1.58 -14.10 -25.47
CA SER A 473 2.91 -14.36 -24.97
C SER A 473 2.84 -15.63 -24.11
N SER A 474 2.87 -16.78 -24.78
CA SER A 474 4.02 -17.62 -24.48
C SER A 474 5.28 -16.81 -24.85
N SER A 475 5.59 -15.76 -24.07
CA SER A 475 6.98 -15.50 -23.80
C SER A 475 7.36 -16.79 -23.14
N THR A 476 8.00 -17.66 -23.91
CA THR A 476 8.80 -18.73 -23.35
C THR A 476 9.47 -18.08 -22.15
N ASN A 477 9.04 -18.44 -20.93
CA ASN A 477 9.64 -18.01 -19.67
C ASN A 477 11.03 -18.65 -19.66
N VAL A 478 11.85 -18.42 -20.67
CA VAL A 478 13.02 -19.17 -21.03
C VAL A 478 14.09 -18.12 -21.20
N VAL A 479 15.01 -18.09 -20.24
CA VAL A 479 16.14 -17.18 -20.22
C VAL A 479 17.40 -17.95 -20.56
N GLY A 480 18.41 -17.31 -21.13
CA GLY A 480 19.64 -18.00 -21.51
C GLY A 480 19.39 -19.17 -22.47
N VAL A 481 18.49 -18.95 -23.44
CA VAL A 481 18.07 -19.87 -24.52
C VAL A 481 17.23 -21.08 -24.07
N HIS A 482 17.47 -21.67 -22.90
CA HIS A 482 16.85 -22.95 -22.51
C HIS A 482 16.53 -23.11 -21.01
N TYR A 483 16.60 -22.06 -20.19
CA TYR A 483 16.21 -22.14 -18.78
C TYR A 483 14.81 -21.62 -18.55
N LYS A 484 13.86 -22.53 -18.33
CA LYS A 484 12.49 -22.18 -18.01
C LYS A 484 12.38 -21.61 -16.59
N VAL A 485 12.01 -20.34 -16.44
CA VAL A 485 11.70 -19.65 -15.19
C VAL A 485 10.38 -20.18 -14.63
N GLY A 486 10.42 -20.62 -13.38
CA GLY A 486 9.31 -21.09 -12.58
C GLY A 486 8.90 -20.08 -11.50
N ARG A 487 8.50 -20.56 -10.33
CA ARG A 487 8.02 -19.70 -9.24
C ARG A 487 9.16 -18.90 -8.61
N LYS A 488 8.83 -17.73 -8.04
CA LYS A 488 9.76 -16.95 -7.22
C LYS A 488 10.12 -17.72 -5.95
N LEU A 489 11.42 -17.82 -5.65
CA LEU A 489 11.96 -18.44 -4.44
C LEU A 489 12.20 -17.41 -3.34
N GLY A 490 12.59 -16.18 -3.71
CA GLY A 490 12.85 -15.11 -2.76
C GLY A 490 13.28 -13.83 -3.45
N GLU A 491 13.38 -12.75 -2.68
CA GLU A 491 13.86 -11.45 -3.12
C GLU A 491 14.78 -10.88 -2.05
N GLY A 492 15.96 -10.39 -2.47
CA GLY A 492 16.94 -9.77 -1.60
C GLY A 492 17.37 -8.42 -2.13
N SER A 493 18.29 -7.77 -1.43
CA SER A 493 18.80 -6.42 -1.75
C SER A 493 19.47 -6.30 -3.13
N PHE A 494 19.80 -7.41 -3.78
CA PHE A 494 20.57 -7.45 -5.03
C PHE A 494 19.82 -8.12 -6.18
N GLY A 495 18.53 -8.42 -6.01
CA GLY A 495 17.71 -9.02 -7.05
C GLY A 495 16.69 -10.05 -6.59
N ILE A 496 15.99 -10.61 -7.57
CA ILE A 496 14.93 -11.61 -7.37
C ILE A 496 15.44 -12.98 -7.81
N ILE A 497 15.16 -14.01 -7.01
CA ILE A 497 15.53 -15.39 -7.30
C ILE A 497 14.28 -16.20 -7.64
N TYR A 498 14.33 -16.93 -8.75
CA TYR A 498 13.29 -17.84 -9.20
C TYR A 498 13.82 -19.28 -9.23
N GLU A 499 12.91 -20.23 -9.05
CA GLU A 499 13.13 -21.62 -9.44
C GLU A 499 13.17 -21.66 -10.97
N GLY A 500 13.95 -22.58 -11.53
CA GLY A 500 13.99 -22.78 -12.96
C GLY A 500 14.27 -24.23 -13.35
N THR A 501 14.01 -24.55 -14.60
CA THR A 501 14.28 -25.87 -15.18
C THR A 501 15.07 -25.71 -16.47
N ASN A 502 16.25 -26.32 -16.53
CA ASN A 502 16.99 -26.46 -17.78
C ASN A 502 16.21 -27.41 -18.70
N LEU A 503 15.72 -26.90 -19.83
CA LEU A 503 14.87 -27.64 -20.75
C LEU A 503 15.62 -28.72 -21.57
N LEU A 504 16.96 -28.68 -21.61
CA LEU A 504 17.76 -29.65 -22.36
C LEU A 504 17.94 -30.97 -21.61
N ASN A 505 17.97 -30.92 -20.27
CA ASN A 505 18.26 -32.08 -19.43
C ASN A 505 17.34 -32.21 -18.20
N ASN A 506 16.30 -31.37 -18.10
CA ASN A 506 15.36 -31.28 -16.98
C ASN A 506 16.00 -31.00 -15.60
N LEU A 507 17.23 -30.47 -15.57
CA LEU A 507 17.89 -30.11 -14.32
C LEU A 507 17.19 -28.91 -13.67
N GLN A 508 16.84 -29.03 -12.40
CA GLN A 508 16.30 -27.92 -11.61
C GLN A 508 17.43 -26.96 -11.18
N VAL A 509 17.20 -25.67 -11.34
CA VAL A 509 18.17 -24.60 -11.12
C VAL A 509 17.55 -23.43 -10.35
N ALA A 510 18.39 -22.57 -9.79
CA ALA A 510 17.98 -21.26 -9.28
C ALA A 510 18.43 -20.17 -10.26
N ILE A 511 17.54 -19.23 -10.57
CA ILE A 511 17.75 -18.15 -11.53
C ILE A 511 17.65 -16.82 -10.80
N LYS A 512 18.77 -16.12 -10.64
CA LYS A 512 18.87 -14.80 -10.01
C LYS A 512 18.82 -13.71 -11.07
N PHE A 513 17.92 -12.74 -10.90
CA PHE A 513 17.72 -11.58 -11.75
C PHE A 513 18.17 -10.32 -11.02
N GLU A 514 19.04 -9.54 -11.64
CA GLU A 514 19.48 -8.23 -11.15
C GLU A 514 19.15 -7.16 -12.20
N PRO A 515 18.47 -6.06 -11.85
CA PRO A 515 18.23 -4.97 -12.78
C PRO A 515 19.52 -4.36 -13.33
N ARG A 516 19.59 -4.13 -14.64
CA ARG A 516 20.78 -3.56 -15.31
C ARG A 516 21.10 -2.13 -14.89
N LYS A 517 20.11 -1.40 -14.41
CA LYS A 517 20.24 -0.02 -13.92
C LYS A 517 20.50 0.07 -12.40
N SER A 518 20.83 -1.05 -11.75
CA SER A 518 21.25 -1.02 -10.34
C SER A 518 22.46 -0.08 -10.17
N ASP A 519 22.43 0.75 -9.12
CA ASP A 519 23.50 1.71 -8.81
C ASP A 519 24.86 1.02 -8.51
N ALA A 520 24.81 -0.26 -8.11
CA ALA A 520 25.98 -1.10 -7.88
C ALA A 520 25.68 -2.55 -8.34
N PRO A 521 25.82 -2.87 -9.63
CA PRO A 521 25.56 -4.22 -10.13
C PRO A 521 26.66 -5.18 -9.65
N GLN A 522 26.25 -6.24 -8.96
CA GLN A 522 27.12 -7.23 -8.34
C GLN A 522 27.06 -8.59 -9.04
N LEU A 523 25.99 -8.89 -9.79
CA LEU A 523 25.75 -10.25 -10.29
C LEU A 523 26.85 -10.75 -11.25
N ARG A 524 27.49 -9.82 -11.98
CA ARG A 524 28.63 -10.11 -12.84
C ARG A 524 29.87 -10.53 -12.05
N ASP A 525 30.15 -9.84 -10.95
CA ASP A 525 31.31 -10.12 -10.09
C ASP A 525 31.06 -11.36 -9.22
N GLU A 526 29.80 -11.58 -8.82
CA GLU A 526 29.35 -12.83 -8.21
C GLU A 526 29.58 -14.03 -9.16
N TYR A 527 29.15 -13.94 -10.42
CA TYR A 527 29.40 -15.00 -11.42
C TYR A 527 30.89 -15.29 -11.60
N ARG A 528 31.74 -14.25 -11.68
CA ARG A 528 33.19 -14.40 -11.74
C ARG A 528 33.74 -15.16 -10.53
N THR A 529 33.21 -14.87 -9.34
CA THR A 529 33.61 -15.55 -8.11
C THR A 529 33.21 -17.03 -8.14
N TYR A 530 31.99 -17.36 -8.58
CA TYR A 530 31.60 -18.77 -8.80
C TYR A 530 32.53 -19.48 -9.79
N LYS A 531 33.01 -18.80 -10.84
CA LYS A 531 33.97 -19.39 -11.78
C LYS A 531 35.36 -19.61 -11.16
N ILE A 532 35.84 -18.70 -10.31
CA ILE A 532 37.10 -18.89 -9.56
C ILE A 532 36.98 -20.09 -8.62
N LEU A 533 35.84 -20.25 -7.96
CA LEU A 533 35.59 -21.31 -6.98
C LEU A 533 35.03 -22.61 -7.59
N SER A 534 34.92 -22.69 -8.91
CA SER A 534 34.32 -23.84 -9.60
C SER A 534 35.05 -25.15 -9.25
N GLY A 535 34.29 -26.17 -8.88
CA GLY A 535 34.83 -27.48 -8.45
C GLY A 535 35.22 -27.55 -6.97
N THR A 536 35.08 -26.46 -6.21
CA THR A 536 35.29 -26.45 -4.77
C THR A 536 34.08 -27.06 -4.05
N ALA A 537 34.31 -27.99 -3.12
CA ALA A 537 33.25 -28.62 -2.35
C ALA A 537 32.40 -27.60 -1.57
N GLY A 538 31.08 -27.70 -1.70
CA GLY A 538 30.10 -26.82 -1.06
C GLY A 538 29.94 -25.45 -1.73
N ILE A 539 30.39 -25.28 -2.97
CA ILE A 539 30.08 -24.13 -3.81
C ILE A 539 29.17 -24.58 -4.96
N PRO A 540 28.01 -23.94 -5.18
CA PRO A 540 27.15 -24.22 -6.33
C PRO A 540 27.85 -24.05 -7.67
N SER A 541 27.47 -24.90 -8.62
CA SER A 541 27.82 -24.72 -10.02
C SER A 541 27.07 -23.53 -10.61
N ALA A 542 27.78 -22.65 -11.31
CA ALA A 542 27.19 -21.57 -12.10
C ALA A 542 27.13 -21.95 -13.58
N TYR A 543 25.91 -22.12 -14.08
CA TYR A 543 25.59 -22.64 -15.41
C TYR A 543 25.54 -21.56 -16.48
N TYR A 544 25.01 -20.39 -16.15
CA TYR A 544 24.81 -19.31 -17.12
C TYR A 544 24.94 -17.95 -16.46
N PHE A 545 25.52 -17.00 -17.19
CA PHE A 545 25.40 -15.58 -16.91
C PHE A 545 25.19 -14.83 -18.21
N GLY A 546 24.21 -13.93 -18.25
CA GLY A 546 23.93 -13.13 -19.44
C GLY A 546 22.94 -12.00 -19.17
N GLN A 547 22.61 -11.27 -20.23
CA GLN A 547 21.70 -10.14 -20.18
C GLN A 547 20.46 -10.48 -20.99
N GLU A 548 19.29 -10.38 -20.36
CA GLU A 548 18.00 -10.58 -21.01
C GLU A 548 17.10 -9.39 -20.66
N GLY A 549 16.72 -8.63 -21.67
CA GLY A 549 15.95 -7.39 -21.51
C GLY A 549 16.63 -6.38 -20.57
N LEU A 550 15.95 -6.05 -19.47
CA LEU A 550 16.39 -5.09 -18.45
C LEU A 550 17.18 -5.73 -17.29
N HIS A 551 17.47 -7.03 -17.34
CA HIS A 551 18.11 -7.75 -16.23
C HIS A 551 19.43 -8.42 -16.64
N ASN A 552 20.39 -8.45 -15.72
CA ASN A 552 21.45 -9.44 -15.67
C ASN A 552 20.86 -10.72 -15.04
N ILE A 553 21.21 -11.88 -15.58
CA ILE A 553 20.70 -13.18 -15.14
C ILE A 553 21.87 -14.08 -14.79
N LEU A 554 21.78 -14.76 -13.65
CA LEU A 554 22.71 -15.79 -13.19
C LEU A 554 21.92 -17.06 -12.89
N VAL A 555 22.34 -18.18 -13.48
CA VAL A 555 21.75 -19.50 -13.22
C VAL A 555 22.76 -20.35 -12.46
N ILE A 556 22.35 -20.87 -11.30
CA ILE A 556 23.16 -21.72 -10.40
C ILE A 556 22.37 -22.96 -9.95
N ASP A 557 23.02 -23.87 -9.23
CA ASP A 557 22.33 -25.00 -8.59
C ASP A 557 21.15 -24.57 -7.72
N LEU A 558 20.03 -25.28 -7.83
CA LEU A 558 18.94 -25.16 -6.87
C LEU A 558 19.30 -25.93 -5.60
N LEU A 559 19.36 -25.23 -4.46
CA LEU A 559 19.68 -25.79 -3.15
C LEU A 559 18.43 -25.94 -2.26
N GLY A 560 18.61 -26.55 -1.08
CA GLY A 560 17.60 -26.64 -0.03
C GLY A 560 17.48 -25.36 0.81
N PRO A 561 16.80 -25.43 1.97
CA PRO A 561 16.61 -24.29 2.88
C PRO A 561 17.93 -23.66 3.37
N SER A 562 17.89 -22.37 3.73
CA SER A 562 19.01 -21.70 4.39
C SER A 562 19.13 -22.11 5.86
N LEU A 563 20.29 -21.89 6.48
CA LEU A 563 20.46 -22.12 7.91
C LEU A 563 19.53 -21.22 8.75
N GLU A 564 19.13 -20.03 8.27
CA GLU A 564 18.12 -19.21 8.96
C GLU A 564 16.73 -19.87 8.92
N ASP A 565 16.32 -20.44 7.77
CA ASP A 565 15.03 -21.15 7.65
C ASP A 565 14.99 -22.38 8.57
N LEU A 566 16.10 -23.11 8.65
CA LEU A 566 16.25 -24.26 9.53
C LEU A 566 16.26 -23.84 11.00
N PHE A 567 16.87 -22.70 11.30
CA PHE A 567 16.92 -22.13 12.63
C PHE A 567 15.54 -21.74 13.14
N ASP A 568 14.75 -21.06 12.31
CA ASP A 568 13.35 -20.75 12.63
C ASP A 568 12.52 -22.02 12.83
N SER A 569 12.72 -23.03 11.97
CA SER A 569 12.04 -24.33 12.08
C SER A 569 12.39 -25.09 13.37
N CYS A 570 13.56 -24.81 13.96
CA CYS A 570 14.00 -25.38 15.23
C CYS A 570 13.73 -24.43 16.42
N SER A 571 12.66 -23.63 16.35
CA SER A 571 12.27 -22.69 17.42
C SER A 571 13.39 -21.70 17.79
N ARG A 572 14.21 -21.32 16.81
CA ARG A 572 15.29 -20.33 16.93
C ARG A 572 16.32 -20.69 18.00
N LYS A 573 16.65 -21.98 18.14
CA LYS A 573 17.76 -22.43 18.95
C LYS A 573 18.28 -23.76 18.42
N PHE A 574 19.59 -23.84 18.18
CA PHE A 574 20.23 -25.12 17.87
C PHE A 574 20.94 -25.71 19.09
N SER A 575 21.05 -27.03 19.11
CA SER A 575 21.83 -27.81 20.07
C SER A 575 23.33 -27.58 19.89
N ILE A 576 24.09 -27.86 20.94
CA ILE A 576 25.56 -27.76 20.91
C ILE A 576 26.14 -28.67 19.83
N LYS A 577 25.63 -29.90 19.69
CA LYS A 577 25.99 -30.84 18.62
C LYS A 577 25.83 -30.21 17.24
N THR A 578 24.63 -29.69 16.94
CA THR A 578 24.32 -29.09 15.64
C THR A 578 25.23 -27.89 15.35
N VAL A 579 25.44 -27.01 16.33
CA VAL A 579 26.31 -25.83 16.13
C VAL A 579 27.77 -26.22 15.96
N ALA A 580 28.29 -27.20 16.71
CA ALA A 580 29.68 -27.65 16.58
C ALA A 580 29.93 -28.31 15.21
N THR A 581 28.99 -29.14 14.73
CA THR A 581 29.06 -29.76 13.40
C THR A 581 28.95 -28.70 12.29
N LEU A 582 28.04 -27.73 12.42
CA LEU A 582 27.94 -26.60 11.49
C LEU A 582 29.23 -25.77 11.48
N ALA A 583 29.79 -25.47 12.65
CA ALA A 583 31.00 -24.67 12.76
C ALA A 583 32.17 -25.27 11.97
N ARG A 584 32.39 -26.58 12.10
CA ARG A 584 33.43 -27.31 11.33
C ARG A 584 33.21 -27.15 9.83
N ASN A 585 31.98 -27.39 9.37
CA ASN A 585 31.63 -27.30 7.95
C ASN A 585 31.78 -25.87 7.40
N MET A 586 31.26 -24.87 8.12
CA MET A 586 31.32 -23.46 7.73
C MET A 586 32.76 -22.93 7.71
N ILE A 587 33.61 -23.33 8.67
CA ILE A 587 35.04 -23.00 8.67
C ILE A 587 35.72 -23.58 7.44
N THR A 588 35.42 -24.83 7.07
CA THR A 588 35.95 -25.43 5.83
C THR A 588 35.49 -24.66 4.58
N ARG A 589 34.24 -24.20 4.51
CA ARG A 589 33.78 -23.37 3.37
C ARG A 589 34.55 -22.05 3.28
N ILE A 590 34.75 -21.38 4.40
CA ILE A 590 35.48 -20.10 4.43
C ILE A 590 36.97 -20.29 4.16
N GLN A 591 37.59 -21.36 4.65
CA GLN A 591 38.95 -21.72 4.28
C GLN A 591 39.08 -21.88 2.75
N ASN A 592 38.18 -22.62 2.12
CA ASN A 592 38.23 -22.84 0.68
C ASN A 592 38.14 -21.52 -0.12
N VAL A 593 37.33 -20.56 0.33
CA VAL A 593 37.27 -19.21 -0.25
C VAL A 593 38.61 -18.48 -0.07
N HIS A 594 39.18 -18.52 1.14
CA HIS A 594 40.45 -17.89 1.49
C HIS A 594 41.66 -18.47 0.72
N GLU A 595 41.67 -19.78 0.46
CA GLU A 595 42.72 -20.44 -0.31
C GLU A 595 42.69 -20.04 -1.78
N ASN A 596 41.49 -19.78 -2.30
CA ASN A 596 41.25 -19.20 -3.63
C ASN A 596 41.47 -17.67 -3.69
N ASN A 597 42.19 -17.10 -2.72
CA ASN A 597 42.63 -15.70 -2.69
C ASN A 597 41.50 -14.67 -2.50
N LEU A 598 40.33 -15.11 -2.06
CA LEU A 598 39.15 -14.29 -1.82
C LEU A 598 38.83 -14.20 -0.32
N ILE A 599 38.19 -13.12 0.11
CA ILE A 599 37.45 -13.02 1.38
C ILE A 599 35.98 -12.83 1.07
N TYR A 600 35.10 -13.32 1.93
CA TYR A 600 33.67 -13.46 1.67
C TYR A 600 32.86 -12.22 2.06
N ARG A 601 33.13 -11.65 3.25
CA ARG A 601 32.62 -10.36 3.76
C ARG A 601 31.12 -10.24 4.09
N ASP A 602 30.28 -11.22 3.77
CA ASP A 602 28.84 -11.19 4.14
C ASP A 602 28.36 -12.45 4.86
N ILE A 603 29.10 -12.88 5.88
CA ILE A 603 28.74 -14.03 6.72
C ILE A 603 27.41 -13.76 7.43
N LYS A 604 26.37 -14.52 7.07
CA LYS A 604 25.07 -14.56 7.73
C LYS A 604 24.38 -15.92 7.49
N PRO A 605 23.51 -16.39 8.38
CA PRO A 605 22.82 -17.69 8.23
C PRO A 605 22.11 -17.87 6.88
N ASP A 606 21.54 -16.81 6.32
CA ASP A 606 20.81 -16.84 5.04
C ASP A 606 21.68 -17.26 3.84
N ASN A 607 22.99 -17.04 3.91
CA ASN A 607 23.91 -17.34 2.81
C ASN A 607 24.54 -18.74 2.91
N PHE A 608 24.20 -19.50 3.96
CA PHE A 608 24.58 -20.91 4.09
C PHE A 608 23.33 -21.76 3.90
N LEU A 609 23.31 -22.61 2.89
CA LEU A 609 22.17 -23.48 2.55
C LEU A 609 22.57 -24.94 2.70
N ILE A 610 21.59 -25.81 2.92
CA ILE A 610 21.81 -27.26 2.81
C ILE A 610 21.52 -27.75 1.40
N GLY A 611 22.09 -28.90 1.03
CA GLY A 611 21.71 -29.57 -0.22
C GLY A 611 20.22 -29.94 -0.24
N ARG A 612 19.69 -30.23 -1.43
CA ARG A 612 18.27 -30.58 -1.58
C ARG A 612 17.96 -31.88 -0.85
N GLN A 613 16.81 -31.92 -0.19
CA GLN A 613 16.32 -33.15 0.42
C GLN A 613 16.19 -34.27 -0.61
N GLY A 614 16.56 -35.49 -0.20
CA GLY A 614 16.51 -36.67 -1.06
C GLY A 614 17.66 -36.79 -2.06
N THR A 615 18.66 -35.89 -2.03
CA THR A 615 19.92 -36.07 -2.77
C THR A 615 21.02 -36.57 -1.86
N ALA A 616 22.11 -37.11 -2.44
CA ALA A 616 23.29 -37.54 -1.68
C ALA A 616 23.94 -36.39 -0.88
N ASP A 617 23.71 -35.15 -1.31
CA ASP A 617 24.28 -33.94 -0.72
C ASP A 617 23.33 -33.24 0.28
N ALA A 618 22.22 -33.87 0.70
CA ALA A 618 21.20 -33.24 1.54
C ALA A 618 21.73 -32.66 2.86
N ASN A 619 22.82 -33.21 3.39
CA ASN A 619 23.48 -32.76 4.63
C ASN A 619 24.72 -31.89 4.38
N THR A 620 25.04 -31.62 3.11
CA THR A 620 26.17 -30.77 2.73
C THR A 620 25.79 -29.30 2.91
N VAL A 621 26.60 -28.55 3.66
CA VAL A 621 26.48 -27.09 3.74
C VAL A 621 27.08 -26.46 2.49
N TYR A 622 26.35 -25.56 1.85
CA TYR A 622 26.74 -24.77 0.70
C TYR A 622 26.84 -23.29 1.05
N LEU A 623 27.75 -22.59 0.39
CA LEU A 623 27.90 -21.13 0.49
C LEU A 623 27.43 -20.46 -0.80
N ILE A 624 26.58 -19.46 -0.70
CA ILE A 624 26.02 -18.70 -1.83
C ILE A 624 26.27 -17.19 -1.69
N ASP A 625 25.78 -16.39 -2.64
CA ASP A 625 25.76 -14.92 -2.60
C ASP A 625 27.16 -14.29 -2.45
N PHE A 626 27.95 -14.33 -3.53
CA PHE A 626 29.32 -13.79 -3.55
C PHE A 626 29.40 -12.33 -4.00
N GLY A 627 28.28 -11.59 -3.99
CA GLY A 627 28.24 -10.19 -4.47
C GLY A 627 29.19 -9.24 -3.74
N MET A 628 29.55 -9.56 -2.49
CA MET A 628 30.46 -8.78 -1.66
C MET A 628 31.89 -9.34 -1.58
N ALA A 629 32.14 -10.50 -2.20
CA ALA A 629 33.42 -11.16 -2.14
C ALA A 629 34.51 -10.29 -2.78
N LYS A 630 35.73 -10.38 -2.26
CA LYS A 630 36.85 -9.52 -2.69
C LYS A 630 38.15 -10.29 -2.67
N GLN A 631 39.01 -10.05 -3.65
CA GLN A 631 40.38 -10.58 -3.63
C GLN A 631 41.18 -9.88 -2.53
N TYR A 632 41.66 -10.64 -1.55
CA TYR A 632 42.50 -10.10 -0.45
C TYR A 632 44.00 -10.25 -0.74
N ARG A 633 44.37 -11.02 -1.76
CA ARG A 633 45.74 -11.11 -2.24
C ARG A 633 45.77 -11.37 -3.73
N ASP A 634 46.85 -10.97 -4.39
CA ASP A 634 47.05 -11.27 -5.80
C ASP A 634 47.13 -12.80 -6.02
N PRO A 635 46.37 -13.36 -6.99
CA PRO A 635 46.36 -14.81 -7.22
C PRO A 635 47.73 -15.39 -7.60
N LYS A 636 48.62 -14.61 -8.24
CA LYS A 636 49.93 -15.05 -8.73
C LYS A 636 51.05 -14.75 -7.74
N SER A 637 51.23 -13.50 -7.32
CA SER A 637 52.32 -13.09 -6.43
C SER A 637 52.04 -13.42 -4.96
N LYS A 638 50.78 -13.73 -4.62
CA LYS A 638 50.29 -13.93 -3.25
C LYS A 638 50.48 -12.71 -2.34
N GLN A 639 50.78 -11.54 -2.92
CA GLN A 639 50.90 -10.29 -2.18
C GLN A 639 49.54 -9.88 -1.60
N HIS A 640 49.49 -9.67 -0.30
CA HIS A 640 48.29 -9.25 0.42
C HIS A 640 47.89 -7.81 0.05
N ILE A 641 46.59 -7.50 0.08
CA ILE A 641 46.10 -6.12 -0.07
C ILE A 641 46.64 -5.25 1.07
N PRO A 642 46.95 -3.96 0.82
CA PRO A 642 47.45 -3.08 1.86
C PRO A 642 46.36 -2.80 2.91
N TYR A 643 46.78 -2.68 4.17
CA TYR A 643 45.91 -2.24 5.25
C TYR A 643 45.41 -0.81 4.99
N ARG A 644 44.12 -0.57 5.24
CA ARG A 644 43.46 0.73 5.08
C ARG A 644 42.41 0.93 6.16
N GLU A 645 42.14 2.18 6.51
CA GLU A 645 41.07 2.58 7.43
C GLU A 645 40.08 3.53 6.73
N LYS A 646 39.01 3.92 7.42
CA LYS A 646 37.91 4.76 6.90
C LYS A 646 37.18 4.11 5.71
N LYS A 647 37.06 2.79 5.74
CA LYS A 647 36.26 2.01 4.79
C LYS A 647 34.78 2.15 5.10
N SER A 648 33.95 2.10 4.06
CA SER A 648 32.51 2.01 4.22
C SER A 648 32.12 0.69 4.88
N LEU A 649 31.14 0.76 5.78
CA LEU A 649 30.51 -0.40 6.37
C LEU A 649 29.89 -1.25 5.26
N SER A 650 30.29 -2.52 5.19
CA SER A 650 29.83 -3.45 4.15
C SER A 650 29.70 -4.84 4.78
N GLY A 651 28.54 -5.46 4.56
CA GLY A 651 28.11 -6.73 5.17
C GLY A 651 26.99 -6.54 6.18
N THR A 652 26.49 -7.64 6.73
CA THR A 652 25.38 -7.63 7.69
C THR A 652 25.80 -7.18 9.09
N ALA A 653 25.34 -6.01 9.54
CA ALA A 653 25.76 -5.34 10.79
C ALA A 653 25.72 -6.22 12.05
N ARG A 654 24.72 -7.12 12.10
CA ARG A 654 24.51 -8.09 13.19
C ARG A 654 25.70 -9.03 13.37
N TYR A 655 26.28 -9.52 12.28
CA TYR A 655 27.29 -10.59 12.32
C TYR A 655 28.71 -10.09 12.05
N MET A 656 28.89 -8.99 11.31
CA MET A 656 30.22 -8.48 10.94
C MET A 656 31.17 -8.28 12.14
N SER A 657 32.47 -8.37 11.88
CA SER A 657 33.57 -8.19 12.84
C SER A 657 33.55 -6.81 13.52
N ILE A 658 34.26 -6.69 14.65
CA ILE A 658 34.47 -5.39 15.30
C ILE A 658 35.30 -4.46 14.40
N ASN A 659 36.29 -4.99 13.68
CA ASN A 659 37.11 -4.20 12.76
C ASN A 659 36.29 -3.57 11.63
N THR A 660 35.30 -4.29 11.10
CA THR A 660 34.37 -3.76 10.08
C THR A 660 33.56 -2.60 10.64
N HIS A 661 33.10 -2.69 11.90
CA HIS A 661 32.43 -1.58 12.61
C HIS A 661 33.32 -0.35 12.79
N LEU A 662 34.63 -0.56 12.95
CA LEU A 662 35.63 0.51 13.06
C LEU A 662 36.12 1.04 11.70
N GLY A 663 35.53 0.59 10.58
CA GLY A 663 35.91 1.04 9.25
C GLY A 663 37.31 0.61 8.82
N ARG A 664 37.83 -0.49 9.35
CA ARG A 664 39.12 -1.08 8.95
C ARG A 664 38.93 -2.01 7.75
N GLU A 665 39.95 -2.11 6.90
CA GLU A 665 39.95 -3.03 5.76
C GLU A 665 39.75 -4.47 6.24
N GLN A 666 38.83 -5.17 5.58
CA GLN A 666 38.48 -6.54 5.92
C GLN A 666 39.51 -7.52 5.38
N SER A 667 39.70 -8.62 6.11
CA SER A 667 40.63 -9.71 5.84
C SER A 667 40.05 -11.03 6.36
N ARG A 668 40.82 -12.11 6.23
CA ARG A 668 40.41 -13.46 6.62
C ARG A 668 39.93 -13.56 8.08
N ARG A 669 40.53 -12.79 9.00
CA ARG A 669 40.13 -12.77 10.42
C ARG A 669 38.71 -12.26 10.63
N ASP A 670 38.25 -11.38 9.76
CA ASP A 670 36.96 -10.68 9.91
C ASP A 670 35.80 -11.60 9.49
N ASP A 671 36.02 -12.45 8.48
CA ASP A 671 35.10 -13.54 8.13
C ASP A 671 34.99 -14.57 9.27
N LEU A 672 36.11 -14.92 9.91
CA LEU A 672 36.13 -15.86 11.03
C LEU A 672 35.51 -15.28 12.32
N GLU A 673 35.75 -14.01 12.66
CA GLU A 673 35.03 -13.38 13.78
C GLU A 673 33.52 -13.36 13.52
N SER A 674 33.10 -13.11 12.28
CA SER A 674 31.70 -13.11 11.90
C SER A 674 31.04 -14.50 12.03
N LEU A 675 31.77 -15.57 11.67
CA LEU A 675 31.33 -16.95 11.94
C LEU A 675 31.13 -17.19 13.44
N GLY A 676 32.05 -16.72 14.29
CA GLY A 676 31.90 -16.81 15.74
C GLY A 676 30.63 -16.14 16.26
N HIS A 677 30.27 -14.97 15.73
CA HIS A 677 28.99 -14.33 16.04
C HIS A 677 27.78 -15.15 15.57
N VAL A 678 27.84 -15.80 14.40
CA VAL A 678 26.77 -16.69 13.91
C VAL A 678 26.63 -17.93 14.80
N PHE A 679 27.72 -18.54 15.25
CA PHE A 679 27.67 -19.69 16.15
C PHE A 679 26.98 -19.34 17.47
N MET A 680 27.33 -18.19 18.05
CA MET A 680 26.69 -17.72 19.28
C MET A 680 25.24 -17.30 19.06
N TYR A 681 24.89 -16.80 17.88
CA TYR A 681 23.51 -16.53 17.51
C TYR A 681 22.66 -17.81 17.52
N PHE A 682 23.16 -18.90 16.92
CA PHE A 682 22.46 -20.18 16.89
C PHE A 682 22.28 -20.81 18.29
N LEU A 683 23.31 -20.72 19.14
CA LEU A 683 23.23 -21.26 20.50
C LEU A 683 22.29 -20.46 21.42
N ARG A 684 22.26 -19.13 21.26
CA ARG A 684 21.57 -18.21 22.18
C ARG A 684 20.16 -17.84 21.73
N GLY A 685 19.81 -18.04 20.47
CA GLY A 685 18.56 -17.51 19.88
C GLY A 685 18.63 -16.05 19.47
N SER A 686 19.46 -15.26 20.15
CA SER A 686 19.73 -13.86 19.87
C SER A 686 21.09 -13.42 20.41
N LEU A 687 21.65 -12.36 19.83
CA LEU A 687 22.90 -11.72 20.22
C LEU A 687 22.64 -10.50 21.12
N PRO A 688 23.54 -10.17 22.07
CA PRO A 688 23.36 -9.07 23.03
C PRO A 688 23.18 -7.66 22.42
N TRP A 689 23.52 -7.50 21.14
CA TRP A 689 23.39 -6.25 20.38
C TRP A 689 22.18 -6.24 19.42
N GLN A 690 21.26 -7.19 19.53
CA GLN A 690 19.97 -7.15 18.82
C GLN A 690 18.93 -6.31 19.58
N GLY A 691 18.03 -5.65 18.84
CA GLY A 691 16.94 -4.85 19.43
C GLY A 691 17.32 -3.44 19.92
N LEU A 692 18.55 -2.98 19.64
CA LEU A 692 19.00 -1.64 20.04
C LEU A 692 18.24 -0.55 19.26
N LYS A 693 17.68 0.42 19.99
CA LYS A 693 16.96 1.59 19.44
C LYS A 693 17.93 2.72 19.08
N ALA A 694 17.76 3.31 17.90
CA ALA A 694 18.50 4.48 17.43
C ALA A 694 17.62 5.30 16.47
N ALA A 695 17.90 6.60 16.31
CA ALA A 695 17.11 7.48 15.45
C ALA A 695 17.47 7.33 13.96
N THR A 696 18.69 6.87 13.64
CA THR A 696 19.14 6.63 12.26
C THR A 696 19.85 5.29 12.13
N ASN A 697 19.91 4.74 10.90
CA ASN A 697 20.64 3.50 10.61
C ASN A 697 22.15 3.61 10.92
N LYS A 698 22.74 4.78 10.67
CA LYS A 698 24.14 5.05 11.02
C LYS A 698 24.39 4.94 12.53
N GLN A 699 23.56 5.62 13.33
CA GLN A 699 23.63 5.53 14.80
C GLN A 699 23.33 4.11 15.29
N LYS A 700 22.44 3.37 14.62
CA LYS A 700 22.15 1.98 14.94
C LYS A 700 23.39 1.10 14.76
N TYR A 701 24.12 1.28 13.66
CA TYR A 701 25.35 0.53 13.40
C TYR A 701 26.45 0.90 14.38
N GLU A 702 26.63 2.18 14.70
CA GLU A 702 27.55 2.65 15.75
C GLU A 702 27.25 1.99 17.09
N LYS A 703 25.99 2.00 17.55
CA LYS A 703 25.57 1.34 18.81
C LYS A 703 25.80 -0.17 18.81
N ILE A 704 25.58 -0.84 17.68
CA ILE A 704 25.89 -2.28 17.56
C ILE A 704 27.39 -2.50 17.71
N GLY A 705 28.22 -1.70 17.04
CA GLY A 705 29.68 -1.75 17.15
C GLY A 705 30.17 -1.49 18.58
N GLU A 706 29.63 -0.49 19.26
CA GLU A 706 29.93 -0.20 20.68
C GLU A 706 29.53 -1.36 21.60
N LYS A 707 28.33 -1.92 21.40
CA LYS A 707 27.84 -3.05 22.20
C LYS A 707 28.68 -4.31 21.99
N LYS A 708 29.17 -4.57 20.77
CA LYS A 708 30.10 -5.67 20.46
C LYS A 708 31.45 -5.50 21.15
N GLN A 709 31.99 -4.28 21.16
CA GLN A 709 33.25 -3.96 21.84
C GLN A 709 33.16 -4.11 23.35
N THR A 710 32.04 -3.70 23.94
CA THR A 710 31.83 -3.73 25.39
C THR A 710 31.38 -5.10 25.92
N THR A 711 30.84 -5.98 25.07
CA THR A 711 30.48 -7.34 25.45
C THR A 711 31.73 -8.22 25.51
N THR A 712 32.10 -8.69 26.70
CA THR A 712 33.27 -9.56 26.84
C THR A 712 33.00 -10.93 26.20
N ILE A 713 34.06 -11.62 25.74
CA ILE A 713 33.93 -12.98 25.18
C ILE A 713 33.35 -13.93 26.23
N LYS A 714 33.75 -13.77 27.49
CA LYS A 714 33.23 -14.55 28.61
C LYS A 714 31.72 -14.39 28.77
N ASP A 715 31.21 -13.16 28.69
CA ASP A 715 29.76 -12.90 28.81
C ASP A 715 28.99 -13.43 27.59
N LEU A 716 29.58 -13.29 26.40
CA LEU A 716 28.96 -13.79 25.17
C LEU A 716 28.82 -15.32 25.20
N CYS A 717 29.88 -16.03 25.60
CA CYS A 717 29.95 -17.50 25.63
C CYS A 717 29.47 -18.13 26.95
N MET A 718 28.98 -17.33 27.90
CA MET A 718 28.55 -17.83 29.20
C MET A 718 27.48 -18.93 29.07
N GLY A 719 27.73 -20.08 29.69
CA GLY A 719 26.82 -21.23 29.69
C GLY A 719 26.96 -22.18 28.51
N PHE A 720 28.00 -22.02 27.68
CA PHE A 720 28.32 -22.88 26.54
C PHE A 720 29.77 -23.41 26.65
N PRO A 721 30.17 -24.43 25.86
CA PRO A 721 31.51 -25.01 25.93
C PRO A 721 32.62 -23.97 25.74
N ASP A 722 33.71 -24.11 26.50
CA ASP A 722 34.81 -23.14 26.55
C ASP A 722 35.47 -22.93 25.19
N GLU A 723 35.43 -23.95 24.32
CA GLU A 723 35.99 -23.93 22.98
C GLU A 723 35.38 -22.81 22.10
N PHE A 724 34.11 -22.43 22.30
CA PHE A 724 33.51 -21.27 21.61
C PHE A 724 34.18 -19.95 22.03
N GLY A 725 34.53 -19.84 23.32
CA GLY A 725 35.30 -18.71 23.85
C GLY A 725 36.73 -18.70 23.33
N ILE A 726 37.39 -19.86 23.28
CA ILE A 726 38.76 -20.02 22.74
C ILE A 726 38.79 -19.64 21.25
N TYR A 727 37.78 -20.06 20.47
CA TYR A 727 37.62 -19.67 19.06
C TYR A 727 37.59 -18.15 18.90
N LEU A 728 36.69 -17.46 19.62
CA LEU A 728 36.55 -16.01 19.54
C LEU A 728 37.81 -15.26 20.02
N GLN A 729 38.50 -15.78 21.02
CA GLN A 729 39.77 -15.22 21.49
C GLN A 729 40.88 -15.36 20.46
N TYR A 730 40.95 -16.50 19.77
CA TYR A 730 41.91 -16.74 18.70
C TYR A 730 41.67 -15.78 17.53
N VAL A 731 40.46 -15.75 16.98
CA VAL A 731 40.17 -14.97 15.75
C VAL A 731 40.31 -13.45 15.98
N ARG A 732 40.02 -12.95 17.19
CA ARG A 732 40.23 -11.54 17.54
C ARG A 732 41.71 -11.15 17.70
N LYS A 733 42.60 -12.12 17.92
CA LYS A 733 44.05 -11.90 18.04
C LYS A 733 44.78 -11.96 16.70
N LEU A 734 44.15 -12.47 15.64
CA LEU A 734 44.76 -12.59 14.33
C LEU A 734 45.16 -11.22 13.75
N GLY A 735 46.40 -11.15 13.27
CA GLY A 735 46.91 -10.05 12.46
C GLY A 735 46.16 -9.91 11.13
N PHE A 736 46.26 -8.73 10.50
CA PHE A 736 45.55 -8.44 9.25
C PHE A 736 45.98 -9.35 8.10
N GLU A 737 47.28 -9.63 8.02
CA GLU A 737 47.87 -10.50 6.99
C GLU A 737 48.08 -11.93 7.48
N GLU A 738 47.78 -12.22 8.75
CA GLU A 738 48.04 -13.52 9.37
C GLU A 738 47.20 -14.61 8.71
N THR A 739 47.80 -15.79 8.50
CA THR A 739 47.08 -16.95 7.99
C THR A 739 46.45 -17.68 9.17
N PRO A 740 45.12 -17.80 9.24
CA PRO A 740 44.47 -18.54 10.32
C PRO A 740 44.83 -20.02 10.31
N ASP A 741 44.95 -20.62 11.48
CA ASP A 741 45.05 -22.06 11.69
C ASP A 741 43.64 -22.67 11.68
N TYR A 742 43.15 -23.00 10.49
CA TYR A 742 41.79 -23.54 10.33
C TYR A 742 41.62 -24.93 10.94
N ASP A 743 42.69 -25.74 11.00
CA ASP A 743 42.66 -27.07 11.60
C ASP A 743 42.46 -26.94 13.10
N PHE A 744 43.22 -26.07 13.77
CA PHE A 744 43.01 -25.74 15.17
C PHE A 744 41.56 -25.30 15.45
N LEU A 745 41.01 -24.41 14.61
CA LEU A 745 39.64 -23.92 14.77
C LEU A 745 38.58 -25.02 14.59
N ARG A 746 38.78 -25.97 13.68
CA ARG A 746 37.91 -27.16 13.56
C ARG A 746 38.06 -28.10 14.73
N ASP A 747 39.28 -28.32 15.20
CA ASP A 747 39.60 -29.24 16.30
C ASP A 747 38.99 -28.79 17.62
N LEU A 748 38.83 -27.47 17.83
CA LEU A 748 38.04 -26.93 18.94
C LEU A 748 36.62 -27.51 18.93
N PHE A 749 35.93 -27.53 17.79
CA PHE A 749 34.57 -28.05 17.71
C PHE A 749 34.51 -29.58 17.65
N THR A 750 35.57 -30.24 17.15
CA THR A 750 35.73 -31.70 17.33
C THR A 750 35.81 -32.05 18.82
N LYS A 751 36.55 -31.28 19.62
CA LYS A 751 36.62 -31.46 21.08
C LYS A 751 35.28 -31.24 21.76
N VAL A 752 34.49 -30.25 21.32
CA VAL A 752 33.12 -30.05 21.83
C VAL A 752 32.28 -31.30 21.64
N LEU A 753 32.28 -31.90 20.45
CA LEU A 753 31.52 -33.12 20.16
C LEU A 753 31.98 -34.29 21.05
N VAL A 754 33.30 -34.49 21.17
CA VAL A 754 33.87 -35.55 22.03
C VAL A 754 33.50 -35.36 23.50
N ASN A 755 33.64 -34.14 24.02
CA ASN A 755 33.36 -33.82 25.42
C ASN A 755 31.86 -33.94 25.76
N HIS A 756 30.97 -33.72 24.78
CA HIS A 756 29.53 -33.91 24.94
C HIS A 756 29.06 -35.35 24.71
N GLY A 757 29.95 -36.27 24.27
CA GLY A 757 29.58 -37.64 23.93
C GLY A 757 28.78 -37.77 22.63
N ASP A 758 28.88 -36.78 21.74
CA ASP A 758 28.17 -36.73 20.47
C ASP A 758 28.98 -37.37 19.33
N SER A 759 28.31 -38.16 18.49
CA SER A 759 28.86 -38.71 17.24
C SER A 759 28.84 -37.70 16.09
N ASP A 760 29.90 -37.70 15.26
CA ASP A 760 29.96 -36.97 13.99
C ASP A 760 29.22 -37.72 12.88
N ASP A 761 27.91 -37.88 13.05
CA ASP A 761 27.02 -38.70 12.21
C ASP A 761 26.24 -37.89 11.16
N SER A 762 26.58 -36.62 10.99
CA SER A 762 25.87 -35.68 10.11
C SER A 762 24.37 -35.53 10.42
N LEU A 763 23.93 -35.86 11.65
CA LEU A 763 22.57 -35.60 12.11
C LEU A 763 22.49 -34.22 12.78
N TYR A 764 21.69 -33.36 12.18
CA TYR A 764 21.36 -32.04 12.69
C TYR A 764 19.98 -32.02 13.36
N ASP A 765 19.69 -31.01 14.18
CA ASP A 765 18.43 -30.88 14.92
C ASP A 765 17.19 -30.97 14.01
N TRP A 766 17.26 -30.34 12.83
CA TRP A 766 16.16 -30.36 11.86
C TRP A 766 15.91 -31.74 11.23
N SER A 767 16.85 -32.67 11.36
CA SER A 767 16.69 -34.07 10.94
C SER A 767 15.75 -34.83 11.88
N LEU A 768 15.60 -34.35 13.12
CA LEU A 768 14.78 -34.97 14.16
C LEU A 768 13.35 -34.42 14.21
N LEU A 769 13.05 -33.37 13.43
CA LEU A 769 11.70 -32.81 13.31
C LEU A 769 10.72 -33.86 12.74
N ASN A 770 9.43 -33.72 13.07
CA ASN A 770 8.34 -34.58 12.61
C ASN A 770 8.51 -36.09 12.94
N ASN A 771 8.86 -36.43 14.18
CA ASN A 771 9.11 -37.81 14.63
C ASN A 771 10.19 -38.53 13.80
N GLY A 772 11.29 -37.84 13.46
CA GLY A 772 12.38 -38.41 12.66
C GLY A 772 12.12 -38.50 11.15
N LYS A 773 11.06 -37.85 10.65
CA LYS A 773 10.77 -37.73 9.21
C LYS A 773 11.42 -36.50 8.55
N GLY A 774 12.10 -35.64 9.33
CA GLY A 774 12.72 -34.41 8.85
C GLY A 774 11.71 -33.32 8.46
N LEU A 775 12.18 -32.23 7.84
CA LEU A 775 11.29 -31.14 7.39
C LEU A 775 10.30 -31.64 6.32
N THR A 776 9.00 -31.53 6.61
CA THR A 776 7.94 -31.57 5.59
C THR A 776 7.95 -30.25 4.82
N LYS A 777 7.76 -30.30 3.48
CA LYS A 777 7.77 -29.14 2.55
C LYS A 777 7.53 -27.80 3.25
N VAL A 778 8.59 -26.99 3.34
CA VAL A 778 8.59 -25.67 3.96
C VAL A 778 7.47 -24.83 3.34
N ALA A 779 6.53 -24.37 4.16
CA ALA A 779 5.62 -23.30 3.79
C ALA A 779 6.45 -22.04 3.54
N THR A 780 6.36 -21.50 2.33
CA THR A 780 6.97 -20.23 1.93
C THR A 780 6.62 -19.14 2.94
N ARG A 781 7.65 -18.49 3.53
CA ARG A 781 7.52 -17.37 4.47
C ARG A 781 6.58 -16.29 3.92
N THR A 782 5.38 -16.19 4.47
CA THR A 782 4.64 -14.94 4.57
C THR A 782 5.33 -14.06 5.61
N ASN A 783 5.76 -12.86 5.21
CA ASN A 783 6.38 -11.88 6.10
C ASN A 783 5.38 -11.43 7.18
N ASN A 784 5.38 -12.08 8.34
CA ASN A 784 4.75 -11.57 9.56
C ASN A 784 5.78 -10.81 10.38
N ASN A 785 5.83 -9.50 10.21
CA ASN A 785 6.48 -8.57 11.14
C ASN A 785 5.40 -7.81 11.93
N THR A 786 4.72 -8.49 12.84
CA THR A 786 3.93 -7.89 13.92
C THR A 786 3.95 -8.81 15.14
N ALA A 787 4.90 -8.60 16.06
CA ALA A 787 4.72 -9.01 17.46
C ALA A 787 5.75 -8.31 18.37
N LEU A 788 5.33 -7.19 18.95
CA LEU A 788 5.87 -6.69 20.21
C LEU A 788 4.74 -6.79 21.25
N GLY A 789 4.84 -7.82 22.10
CA GLY A 789 4.41 -7.78 23.50
C GLY A 789 2.92 -7.92 23.81
N THR A 790 2.50 -9.12 24.18
CA THR A 790 1.55 -9.30 25.30
C THR A 790 1.87 -10.62 26.01
N ARG A 791 2.21 -10.52 27.30
CA ARG A 791 2.47 -11.67 28.18
C ARG A 791 1.13 -12.36 28.50
N ALA A 792 1.02 -13.65 28.20
CA ALA A 792 0.00 -14.52 28.78
C ALA A 792 0.55 -15.15 30.08
N ILE A 793 -0.18 -14.97 31.17
CA ILE A 793 0.00 -15.70 32.42
C ILE A 793 -0.76 -17.01 32.28
N THR A 794 -0.07 -18.14 32.42
CA THR A 794 -0.70 -19.46 32.60
C THR A 794 -0.61 -19.86 34.07
N THR A 795 -1.73 -20.24 34.66
CA THR A 795 -1.76 -21.20 35.78
C THR A 795 -2.94 -22.15 35.59
N GLU A 796 -2.66 -23.42 35.84
CA GLU A 796 -3.39 -24.64 35.50
C GLU A 796 -4.45 -25.03 36.57
N PRO A 797 -5.21 -26.15 36.41
CA PRO A 797 -6.63 -26.24 36.74
C PRO A 797 -6.93 -26.75 38.16
N TYR A 798 -8.12 -26.43 38.68
CA TYR A 798 -8.70 -27.09 39.85
C TYR A 798 -10.18 -27.45 39.65
N THR A 799 -10.50 -28.56 40.31
CA THR A 799 -11.63 -29.48 40.22
C THR A 799 -13.01 -28.95 40.62
N GLN A 800 -14.05 -29.61 40.10
CA GLN A 800 -15.47 -29.46 40.43
C GLN A 800 -15.77 -29.62 41.92
N GLN A 801 -16.62 -28.73 42.46
CA GLN A 801 -17.59 -29.08 43.51
C GLN A 801 -18.79 -28.12 43.50
N ASN A 802 -19.99 -28.72 43.53
CA ASN A 802 -21.33 -28.13 43.57
C ASN A 802 -21.53 -27.19 44.76
N TYR A 803 -22.29 -26.09 44.62
CA TYR A 803 -23.32 -25.68 45.60
C TYR A 803 -24.41 -24.79 44.97
N SER A 804 -25.60 -24.91 45.54
CA SER A 804 -26.94 -24.57 45.07
C SER A 804 -27.36 -23.10 45.26
N ARG A 805 -28.31 -22.67 44.41
CA ARG A 805 -29.01 -21.38 44.40
C ARG A 805 -29.94 -21.19 45.61
N THR A 806 -29.98 -19.96 46.13
CA THR A 806 -31.18 -19.36 46.76
C THR A 806 -31.20 -17.83 46.53
N GLN A 807 -32.29 -17.32 45.95
CA GLN A 807 -32.69 -15.89 45.93
C GLN A 807 -33.41 -15.50 47.25
N PRO A 808 -33.60 -14.21 47.59
CA PRO A 808 -34.88 -13.48 47.30
C PRO A 808 -34.70 -11.92 47.16
N PRO A 809 -35.76 -11.06 47.16
CA PRO A 809 -36.67 -10.76 46.05
C PRO A 809 -36.88 -9.24 45.74
N LEU A 810 -37.61 -8.98 44.64
CA LEU A 810 -38.04 -7.69 44.05
C LEU A 810 -39.12 -6.91 44.83
N MET A 811 -39.17 -5.58 44.61
CA MET A 811 -40.41 -4.78 44.70
C MET A 811 -40.51 -3.73 43.58
N ASN A 812 -41.71 -3.64 43.00
CA ASN A 812 -42.19 -2.78 41.92
C ASN A 812 -42.49 -1.33 42.38
N LEU A 813 -42.63 -0.39 41.42
CA LEU A 813 -43.86 0.41 41.23
C LEU A 813 -43.81 1.26 39.93
N ASN A 814 -44.94 1.29 39.21
CA ASN A 814 -45.22 1.97 37.94
C ASN A 814 -45.44 3.50 38.08
N PRO A 815 -45.36 4.29 36.98
CA PRO A 815 -45.75 5.70 36.95
C PRO A 815 -47.13 5.94 36.29
N THR A 816 -47.77 7.06 36.64
CA THR A 816 -48.87 7.67 35.88
C THR A 816 -48.70 9.21 35.78
N PRO A 817 -49.19 9.86 34.70
CA PRO A 817 -48.90 11.25 34.35
C PRO A 817 -50.11 12.21 34.43
N ILE A 818 -49.86 13.52 34.61
CA ILE A 818 -50.80 14.66 34.44
C ILE A 818 -49.91 15.88 34.08
N ALA A 819 -49.89 16.47 32.89
CA ALA A 819 -50.86 17.27 32.11
C ALA A 819 -51.01 18.75 32.54
N ALA A 820 -50.93 19.62 31.51
CA ALA A 820 -51.60 20.91 31.30
C ALA A 820 -50.97 22.24 31.80
N ASP A 821 -50.59 23.05 30.80
CA ASP A 821 -51.20 24.35 30.42
C ASP A 821 -50.75 25.72 30.97
N TYR A 822 -50.50 26.59 29.97
CA TYR A 822 -50.87 28.00 29.78
C TYR A 822 -50.19 29.14 30.59
N ASP A 823 -49.38 29.90 29.84
CA ASP A 823 -49.69 31.25 29.32
C ASP A 823 -49.46 32.55 30.14
N ASP A 824 -48.99 33.51 29.33
CA ASP A 824 -49.06 34.96 29.30
C ASP A 824 -48.58 35.90 30.42
N SER A 825 -47.93 36.94 29.90
CA SER A 825 -48.13 38.35 30.24
C SER A 825 -47.19 39.03 31.25
N SER A 826 -46.30 39.81 30.64
CA SER A 826 -46.27 41.28 30.79
C SER A 826 -45.29 41.95 31.77
N ARG A 827 -44.69 43.01 31.20
CA ARG A 827 -44.44 44.33 31.78
C ARG A 827 -43.18 44.58 32.63
N LYS A 828 -42.26 45.27 31.93
CA LYS A 828 -41.91 46.72 32.08
C LYS A 828 -40.81 47.13 33.08
N LYS A 829 -39.99 48.05 32.51
CA LYS A 829 -39.22 49.17 33.10
C LYS A 829 -37.95 48.73 33.84
N GLY A 830 -36.81 49.39 33.71
CA GLY A 830 -36.36 50.65 33.09
C GLY A 830 -34.87 50.78 33.47
N PHE A 831 -33.98 51.44 32.73
CA PHE A 831 -33.77 52.88 32.57
C PHE A 831 -32.29 53.20 32.94
N TRP A 832 -31.69 54.17 32.25
CA TRP A 832 -30.36 54.81 32.38
C TRP A 832 -29.21 54.18 31.57
N ASN A 833 -28.77 54.81 30.45
CA ASN A 833 -27.91 56.02 30.30
C ASN A 833 -26.50 55.76 30.85
N GLN A 834 -25.36 56.14 30.26
CA GLN A 834 -24.97 57.04 29.17
C GLN A 834 -23.44 56.81 29.03
N PHE A 835 -22.86 56.84 27.83
CA PHE A 835 -21.80 57.80 27.46
C PHE A 835 -21.29 57.60 26.02
N ILE A 836 -21.19 58.74 25.35
CA ILE A 836 -20.78 59.08 23.97
C ILE A 836 -19.23 59.25 23.98
N SER A 837 -18.39 58.99 22.96
CA SER A 837 -18.26 59.75 21.69
C SER A 837 -16.98 59.36 20.90
N PHE A 838 -17.11 59.22 19.56
CA PHE A 838 -16.30 59.81 18.46
C PHE A 838 -14.77 59.56 18.36
N VAL A 839 -14.08 59.44 17.20
CA VAL A 839 -14.27 59.93 15.81
C VAL A 839 -13.61 58.97 14.79
N THR A 840 -14.17 58.98 13.59
CA THR A 840 -13.84 58.37 12.28
C THR A 840 -12.70 58.99 11.45
N CYS A 841 -12.29 58.22 10.42
CA CYS A 841 -11.87 58.62 9.06
C CYS A 841 -10.40 58.95 8.73
N GLY A 842 -9.91 58.29 7.65
CA GLY A 842 -8.72 58.65 6.88
C GLY A 842 -8.39 57.61 5.79
N LEU A 843 -8.87 57.85 4.57
CA LEU A 843 -8.62 57.12 3.32
C LEU A 843 -7.28 57.53 2.65
N LEU A 844 -6.80 56.66 1.72
CA LEU A 844 -5.79 56.87 0.65
C LEU A 844 -4.31 56.93 1.11
N SER A 845 -3.31 56.34 0.44
CA SER A 845 -3.08 56.00 -0.97
C SER A 845 -1.87 55.05 -1.13
N CYS A 846 -1.87 54.25 -2.20
CA CYS A 846 -0.72 53.70 -2.97
C CYS A 846 0.56 53.27 -2.23
N PHE A 847 0.83 51.96 -2.16
CA PHE A 847 1.92 51.27 -2.88
C PHE A 847 1.75 49.74 -2.75
#